data_AF-A0A1W9UTJ6-F1
#
_entry.id   AF-A0A1W9UTJ6-F1
#
_cell.length_a   1.000
_cell.length_b   1.000
_cell.length_c   1.000
_cell.angle_alpha   90.00
_cell.angle_beta   90.00
_cell.angle_gamma   90.00
#
_symmetry.space_group_name_H-M   'P 1'
#
loop_
_entity.id
_entity.type
_entity.pdbx_description
1 polymer ?
#
loop_
_entity_poly.entity_id
_entity_poly.type
_entity_poly.pdbx_seq_one_letter_code
_entity_poly.pdbx_strand_id
1 'polypeptide(L)'
;MDSVTRNRFLQQISHWAQDYISKGRSPFRKTEINPTIITSSGTQTPDLVLWINQESFVAGGFIIFPDDENFDMAAAQACSLALGIRYFATWTAQSISVWSVDDRSLHSQILPPKATDDDQIDLFEDSLIQLMDEFRTLAVLGLCPPEKLSFWHLTNLCIGAHNRALPLLSEHFRRNPELHTKHLPSFEVQAQEKLSLSIARLLTLLYFDKIPYNLPPEDLDHALGYLSSELNDQSLSALKLAKNEPTLDENSAVLFHHLLRRLDQVSIFNNSQIEVDQPANLALKHLLRKLMGCPTGQHHYTDLFQLQPLQHVDGPQQLPPKIKACLSNVTIPTTQQRNNFLTHLRLVWPSHTFEFHRSTPTWVYQFCYLLGIMKTDSHLCVQLPSSMLSSPFSDIIIELLQEHFTLHEISRRTSQVAHLSLNKGSDNSVETIFHGEVMRSIAWSKLRQLEPEHLALALFLPEAPYRLLQQNLIQFDLVPKKHNDIGVEQFKNSNLGQCYSHHLQPKVDGAKHSKWSPRMPLPSDAILAALENLAIDNDPAHLARIDEELERLLDIEIASVNHSPTVAAVPVSHREAKEDKKKLSNKIIQLIQVRGVPEFPTHYMYEFYLPELSHYSRQDSPWEISSEFMGTYQLKNQDNDAEIAVSNEFTAHAIVLASYGKGEINLPDDRTICSTIVTRYLDDLDDIHTTIWRECHAALHQSDTANRLVRKLWKELGLPPWNTIEKYLKRFNING
;
A
#
# COMPACT_ATOMS: atom_id res chain seq x y z
N MET A 1 -24.96 -35.14 -24.45
CA MET A 1 -25.46 -36.23 -23.56
C MET A 1 -26.72 -35.71 -22.87
N ASP A 2 -27.74 -36.51 -22.54
CA ASP A 2 -28.88 -35.94 -21.80
C ASP A 2 -28.45 -35.48 -20.39
N SER A 3 -29.16 -34.51 -19.81
CA SER A 3 -28.77 -33.86 -18.55
C SER A 3 -28.73 -34.82 -17.35
N VAL A 4 -29.60 -35.84 -17.35
CA VAL A 4 -29.65 -36.87 -16.31
C VAL A 4 -28.44 -37.79 -16.38
N THR A 5 -28.09 -38.24 -17.59
CA THR A 5 -26.93 -39.09 -17.85
C THR A 5 -25.64 -38.34 -17.56
N ARG A 6 -25.56 -37.05 -17.94
CA ARG A 6 -24.43 -36.17 -17.59
C ARG A 6 -24.24 -36.07 -16.08
N ASN A 7 -25.31 -35.80 -15.33
CA ASN A 7 -25.22 -35.68 -13.88
C ASN A 7 -24.81 -37.00 -13.21
N ARG A 8 -25.31 -38.15 -13.68
CA ARG A 8 -24.87 -39.47 -13.18
C ARG A 8 -23.40 -39.72 -13.48
N PHE A 9 -22.94 -39.38 -14.67
CA PHE A 9 -21.54 -39.51 -15.05
C PHE A 9 -20.64 -38.61 -14.21
N LEU A 10 -21.00 -37.35 -13.99
CA LEU A 10 -20.27 -36.43 -13.10
C LEU A 10 -20.20 -36.96 -11.66
N GLN A 11 -21.29 -37.51 -11.14
CA GLN A 11 -21.31 -38.14 -9.81
C GLN A 11 -20.36 -39.33 -9.75
N GLN A 12 -20.35 -40.18 -10.77
CA GLN A 12 -19.46 -41.33 -10.85
C GLN A 12 -17.98 -40.91 -10.94
N ILE A 13 -17.65 -39.96 -11.81
CA ILE A 13 -16.29 -39.41 -11.96
C ILE A 13 -15.81 -38.78 -10.64
N SER A 14 -16.67 -38.00 -9.98
CA SER A 14 -16.34 -37.42 -8.68
C SER A 14 -16.13 -38.49 -7.61
N HIS A 15 -16.90 -39.59 -7.64
CA HIS A 15 -16.72 -40.69 -6.69
C HIS A 15 -15.37 -41.38 -6.89
N TRP A 16 -15.00 -41.73 -8.13
CA TRP A 16 -13.70 -42.31 -8.44
C TRP A 16 -12.53 -41.39 -8.07
N ALA A 17 -12.65 -40.09 -8.36
CA ALA A 17 -11.63 -39.12 -7.98
C ALA A 17 -11.46 -39.06 -6.45
N GLN A 18 -12.57 -39.07 -5.70
CA GLN A 18 -12.53 -39.04 -4.24
C GLN A 18 -11.94 -40.34 -3.65
N ASP A 19 -12.25 -41.49 -4.24
CA ASP A 19 -11.65 -42.78 -3.87
C ASP A 19 -10.14 -42.78 -4.13
N TYR A 20 -9.68 -42.25 -5.26
CA TYR A 20 -8.25 -42.09 -5.56
C TYR A 20 -7.56 -41.14 -4.57
N ILE A 21 -8.18 -40.01 -4.23
CA ILE A 21 -7.70 -39.05 -3.22
C ILE A 21 -7.56 -39.72 -1.84
N SER A 22 -8.54 -40.51 -1.42
CA SER A 22 -8.56 -41.19 -0.12
C SER A 22 -7.37 -42.16 0.08
N LYS A 23 -6.81 -42.68 -1.02
CA LYS A 23 -5.64 -43.57 -1.02
C LYS A 23 -4.32 -42.81 -0.79
N GLY A 24 -4.34 -41.47 -0.70
CA GLY A 24 -3.18 -40.63 -0.38
C GLY A 24 -2.14 -40.48 -1.50
N ARG A 25 -2.51 -40.80 -2.75
CA ARG A 25 -1.59 -40.81 -3.92
C ARG A 25 -1.55 -39.49 -4.70
N SER A 26 -2.32 -38.50 -4.27
CA SER A 26 -2.56 -37.25 -4.99
C SER A 26 -2.43 -36.04 -4.07
N PRO A 27 -1.97 -34.87 -4.56
CA PRO A 27 -2.01 -33.62 -3.80
C PRO A 27 -3.44 -33.07 -3.62
N PHE A 28 -4.42 -33.57 -4.39
CA PHE A 28 -5.81 -33.15 -4.26
C PHE A 28 -6.41 -33.72 -2.98
N ARG A 29 -7.24 -32.93 -2.30
CA ARG A 29 -7.93 -33.30 -1.06
C ARG A 29 -9.43 -33.49 -1.23
N LYS A 30 -9.99 -32.90 -2.28
CA LYS A 30 -11.44 -32.91 -2.51
C LYS A 30 -11.78 -32.65 -3.97
N THR A 31 -12.90 -33.20 -4.41
CA THR A 31 -13.56 -32.80 -5.66
C THR A 31 -14.87 -32.07 -5.39
N GLU A 32 -15.25 -31.17 -6.29
CA GLU A 32 -16.52 -30.45 -6.23
C GLU A 32 -17.16 -30.39 -7.61
N ILE A 33 -18.43 -30.79 -7.68
CA ILE A 33 -19.22 -30.81 -8.91
C ILE A 33 -19.97 -29.48 -9.04
N ASN A 34 -19.92 -28.86 -10.22
CA ASN A 34 -20.64 -27.63 -10.54
C ASN A 34 -20.44 -26.47 -9.51
N PRO A 35 -19.22 -26.18 -9.00
CA PRO A 35 -19.04 -25.04 -8.11
C PRO A 35 -19.38 -23.75 -8.83
N THR A 36 -20.01 -22.82 -8.11
CA THR A 36 -20.33 -21.50 -8.65
C THR A 36 -19.12 -20.59 -8.55
N ILE A 37 -18.56 -20.19 -9.69
CA ILE A 37 -17.35 -19.36 -9.80
C ILE A 37 -17.71 -18.02 -10.45
N ILE A 38 -17.43 -16.92 -9.79
CA ILE A 38 -17.61 -15.57 -10.35
C ILE A 38 -16.41 -15.23 -11.23
N THR A 39 -16.64 -14.80 -12.47
CA THR A 39 -15.61 -14.52 -13.46
C THR A 39 -15.88 -13.21 -14.22
N SER A 40 -14.96 -12.80 -15.10
CA SER A 40 -15.14 -11.63 -15.98
C SER A 40 -16.30 -11.75 -16.95
N SER A 41 -16.73 -12.96 -17.27
CA SER A 41 -17.88 -13.23 -18.14
C SER A 41 -19.17 -13.50 -17.33
N GLY A 42 -19.17 -13.19 -16.03
CA GLY A 42 -20.27 -13.48 -15.12
C GLY A 42 -20.05 -14.79 -14.35
N THR A 43 -21.14 -15.35 -13.86
CA THR A 43 -21.10 -16.59 -13.07
C THR A 43 -20.93 -17.80 -13.98
N GLN A 44 -19.92 -18.61 -13.70
CA GLN A 44 -19.58 -19.84 -14.40
C GLN A 44 -19.71 -21.04 -13.47
N THR A 45 -20.02 -22.20 -14.02
CA THR A 45 -20.13 -23.47 -13.29
C THR A 45 -19.32 -24.54 -14.02
N PRO A 46 -17.99 -24.63 -13.80
CA PRO A 46 -17.21 -25.74 -14.33
C PRO A 46 -17.78 -27.06 -13.80
N ASP A 47 -17.76 -28.11 -14.60
CA ASP A 47 -18.44 -29.36 -14.24
C ASP A 47 -17.80 -30.05 -13.03
N LEU A 48 -16.47 -30.05 -12.95
CA LEU A 48 -15.72 -30.62 -11.84
C LEU A 48 -14.47 -29.80 -11.52
N VAL A 49 -14.24 -29.47 -10.25
CA VAL A 49 -12.99 -28.86 -9.78
C VAL A 49 -12.24 -29.81 -8.86
N LEU A 50 -10.93 -29.93 -9.06
CA LEU A 50 -10.02 -30.69 -8.23
C LEU A 50 -9.31 -29.72 -7.26
N TRP A 51 -9.65 -29.81 -5.98
CA TRP A 51 -9.12 -28.92 -4.94
C TRP A 51 -7.88 -29.53 -4.29
N ILE A 52 -6.77 -28.77 -4.26
CA ILE A 52 -5.61 -29.05 -3.40
C ILE A 52 -5.95 -28.63 -1.97
N ASN A 53 -6.51 -27.43 -1.84
CA ASN A 53 -7.08 -26.94 -0.58
C ASN A 53 -8.29 -26.07 -0.89
N GLN A 54 -9.49 -26.64 -0.75
CA GLN A 54 -10.74 -25.92 -0.97
C GLN A 54 -10.86 -24.73 -0.02
N GLU A 55 -10.36 -24.86 1.21
CA GLU A 55 -10.53 -23.82 2.22
C GLU A 55 -9.73 -22.55 1.94
N SER A 56 -8.55 -22.73 1.34
CA SER A 56 -7.68 -21.66 0.86
C SER A 56 -7.91 -21.32 -0.62
N PHE A 57 -8.97 -21.86 -1.23
CA PHE A 57 -9.33 -21.66 -2.64
C PHE A 57 -8.19 -22.00 -3.62
N VAL A 58 -7.43 -23.06 -3.31
CA VAL A 58 -6.32 -23.55 -4.14
C VAL A 58 -6.82 -24.75 -4.96
N ALA A 59 -7.17 -24.48 -6.21
CA ALA A 59 -7.47 -25.50 -7.21
C ALA A 59 -6.19 -26.02 -7.84
N GLY A 60 -6.19 -27.29 -8.27
CA GLY A 60 -5.12 -27.87 -9.09
C GLY A 60 -5.53 -28.09 -10.54
N GLY A 61 -6.83 -28.07 -10.83
CA GLY A 61 -7.38 -28.27 -12.16
C GLY A 61 -8.92 -28.22 -12.11
N PHE A 62 -9.54 -27.99 -13.26
CA PHE A 62 -10.96 -28.24 -13.44
C PHE A 62 -11.22 -28.90 -14.79
N ILE A 63 -12.37 -29.56 -14.89
CA ILE A 63 -12.81 -30.33 -16.06
C ILE A 63 -14.13 -29.74 -16.56
N ILE A 64 -14.24 -29.58 -17.86
CA ILE A 64 -15.49 -29.27 -18.57
C ILE A 64 -15.87 -30.48 -19.43
N PHE A 65 -17.14 -30.86 -19.43
CA PHE A 65 -17.72 -31.89 -20.29
C PHE A 65 -18.62 -31.22 -21.34
N PRO A 66 -18.05 -30.77 -22.47
CA PRO A 66 -18.83 -30.09 -23.49
C PRO A 66 -19.78 -31.07 -24.20
N ASP A 67 -20.94 -30.58 -24.64
CA ASP A 67 -21.94 -31.39 -25.35
C ASP A 67 -21.57 -31.65 -26.82
N ASP A 68 -20.69 -30.82 -27.36
CA ASP A 68 -20.22 -30.77 -28.74
C ASP A 68 -18.71 -30.46 -28.81
N GLU A 69 -18.09 -30.60 -29.99
CA GLU A 69 -16.64 -30.34 -30.17
C GLU A 69 -16.24 -28.87 -29.94
N ASN A 70 -17.22 -27.95 -29.94
CA ASN A 70 -17.01 -26.52 -29.73
C ASN A 70 -17.34 -26.14 -28.29
N PHE A 71 -16.33 -26.09 -27.42
CA PHE A 71 -16.48 -25.51 -26.09
C PHE A 71 -16.13 -24.02 -26.07
N ASP A 72 -16.73 -23.25 -25.15
CA ASP A 72 -16.41 -21.83 -24.98
C ASP A 72 -15.05 -21.66 -24.29
N MET A 73 -14.01 -21.52 -25.10
CA MET A 73 -12.65 -21.26 -24.62
C MET A 73 -12.57 -19.96 -23.79
N ALA A 74 -13.34 -18.92 -24.11
CA ALA A 74 -13.28 -17.66 -23.37
C ALA A 74 -13.86 -17.82 -21.95
N ALA A 75 -14.96 -18.56 -21.80
CA ALA A 75 -15.52 -18.92 -20.50
C ALA A 75 -14.55 -19.79 -19.68
N ALA A 76 -13.90 -20.77 -20.32
CA ALA A 76 -12.89 -21.60 -19.67
C ALA A 76 -11.68 -20.78 -19.18
N GLN A 77 -11.17 -19.85 -20.01
CA GLN A 77 -10.10 -18.92 -19.62
C GLN A 77 -10.52 -18.05 -18.43
N ALA A 78 -11.74 -17.49 -18.46
CA ALA A 78 -12.26 -16.67 -17.38
C ALA A 78 -12.38 -17.46 -16.05
N CYS A 79 -12.83 -18.72 -16.12
CA CYS A 79 -12.90 -19.62 -14.99
C CYS A 79 -11.50 -19.96 -14.44
N SER A 80 -10.54 -20.23 -15.32
CA SER A 80 -9.17 -20.54 -14.94
C SER A 80 -8.47 -19.38 -14.21
N LEU A 81 -8.64 -18.15 -14.73
CA LEU A 81 -8.17 -16.93 -14.07
C LEU A 81 -8.82 -16.72 -12.69
N ALA A 82 -10.11 -17.05 -12.55
CA ALA A 82 -10.83 -16.97 -11.28
C ALA A 82 -10.40 -18.08 -10.29
N LEU A 83 -9.99 -19.25 -10.76
CA LEU A 83 -9.46 -20.32 -9.93
C LEU A 83 -7.96 -20.16 -9.61
N GLY A 84 -7.27 -19.23 -10.28
CA GLY A 84 -5.84 -18.98 -10.07
C GLY A 84 -4.93 -20.06 -10.64
N ILE A 85 -5.40 -20.76 -11.69
CA ILE A 85 -4.66 -21.83 -12.36
C ILE A 85 -4.45 -21.49 -13.83
N ARG A 86 -3.53 -22.19 -14.50
CA ARG A 86 -3.23 -21.99 -15.93
C ARG A 86 -3.68 -23.11 -16.85
N TYR A 87 -4.04 -24.25 -16.27
CA TYR A 87 -4.41 -25.45 -17.01
C TYR A 87 -5.81 -25.91 -16.62
N PHE A 88 -6.56 -26.37 -17.62
CA PHE A 88 -7.86 -27.00 -17.43
C PHE A 88 -8.02 -28.11 -18.46
N ALA A 89 -9.02 -28.98 -18.27
CA ALA A 89 -9.28 -30.10 -19.16
C ALA A 89 -10.68 -30.02 -19.76
N THR A 90 -10.81 -30.50 -20.99
CA THR A 90 -12.10 -30.82 -21.61
C THR A 90 -12.18 -32.32 -21.80
N TRP A 91 -13.29 -32.93 -21.38
CA TRP A 91 -13.52 -34.36 -21.51
C TRP A 91 -14.69 -34.63 -22.45
N THR A 92 -14.40 -35.16 -23.63
CA THR A 92 -15.39 -35.60 -24.63
C THR A 92 -15.42 -37.11 -24.75
N ALA A 93 -16.35 -37.65 -25.54
CA ALA A 93 -16.40 -39.09 -25.82
C ALA A 93 -15.17 -39.59 -26.59
N GLN A 94 -14.46 -38.71 -27.29
CA GLN A 94 -13.34 -39.06 -28.17
C GLN A 94 -11.98 -38.76 -27.55
N SER A 95 -11.89 -37.79 -26.65
CA SER A 95 -10.61 -37.38 -26.05
C SER A 95 -10.79 -36.63 -24.73
N ILE A 96 -9.78 -36.73 -23.88
CA ILE A 96 -9.56 -35.83 -22.75
C ILE A 96 -8.40 -34.93 -23.13
N SER A 97 -8.64 -33.65 -23.26
CA SER A 97 -7.67 -32.67 -23.75
C SER A 97 -7.33 -31.69 -22.64
N VAL A 98 -6.03 -31.53 -22.33
CA VAL A 98 -5.55 -30.54 -21.35
C VAL A 98 -5.09 -29.30 -22.09
N TRP A 99 -5.60 -28.14 -21.68
CA TRP A 99 -5.38 -26.87 -22.35
C TRP A 99 -4.56 -25.93 -21.49
N SER A 100 -3.71 -25.14 -22.12
CA SER A 100 -3.00 -24.01 -21.52
C SER A 100 -3.74 -22.71 -21.81
N VAL A 101 -3.99 -21.92 -20.77
CA VAL A 101 -4.74 -20.66 -20.88
C VAL A 101 -3.95 -19.55 -21.56
N ASP A 102 -2.63 -19.49 -21.32
CA ASP A 102 -1.78 -18.36 -21.74
C ASP A 102 -1.68 -18.27 -23.27
N ASP A 103 -1.54 -19.40 -23.95
CA ASP A 103 -1.33 -19.53 -25.39
C ASP A 103 -2.51 -20.20 -26.12
N ARG A 104 -3.55 -20.61 -25.39
CA ARG A 104 -4.72 -21.33 -25.91
C ARG A 104 -4.34 -22.61 -26.65
N SER A 105 -3.22 -23.22 -26.25
CA SER A 105 -2.71 -24.41 -26.92
C SER A 105 -3.14 -25.69 -26.18
N LEU A 106 -3.20 -26.77 -26.95
CA LEU A 106 -3.36 -28.12 -26.43
C LEU A 106 -2.03 -28.56 -25.82
N HIS A 107 -2.02 -28.79 -24.51
CA HIS A 107 -0.84 -29.27 -23.79
C HIS A 107 -0.66 -30.78 -23.95
N SER A 108 -1.75 -31.53 -23.80
CA SER A 108 -1.76 -32.99 -23.91
C SER A 108 -3.14 -33.52 -24.27
N GLN A 109 -3.18 -34.78 -24.69
CA GLN A 109 -4.41 -35.47 -25.03
C GLN A 109 -4.34 -36.94 -24.58
N ILE A 110 -5.35 -37.37 -23.84
CA ILE A 110 -5.55 -38.75 -23.41
C ILE A 110 -6.73 -39.31 -24.21
N LEU A 111 -6.58 -40.53 -24.73
CA LEU A 111 -7.63 -41.20 -25.50
C LEU A 111 -8.47 -42.05 -24.54
N PRO A 112 -9.75 -41.70 -24.28
CA PRO A 112 -10.64 -42.53 -23.49
C PRO A 112 -10.91 -43.87 -24.19
N PRO A 113 -11.28 -44.90 -23.42
CA PRO A 113 -11.64 -46.21 -23.96
C PRO A 113 -12.82 -46.12 -24.95
N LYS A 114 -12.81 -46.97 -25.99
CA LYS A 114 -13.89 -47.04 -26.98
C LYS A 114 -15.05 -47.88 -26.43
N ALA A 115 -16.26 -47.37 -26.54
CA ALA A 115 -17.49 -47.95 -25.99
C ALA A 115 -17.93 -49.33 -26.54
N THR A 116 -17.09 -50.05 -27.30
CA THR A 116 -17.43 -51.35 -27.90
C THR A 116 -17.09 -52.57 -27.03
N ASP A 117 -16.40 -52.36 -25.91
CA ASP A 117 -15.97 -53.45 -25.03
C ASP A 117 -16.82 -53.44 -23.74
N ASP A 118 -17.66 -54.47 -23.58
CA ASP A 118 -18.70 -54.60 -22.55
C ASP A 118 -18.20 -54.66 -21.08
N ASP A 119 -16.88 -54.60 -20.82
CA ASP A 119 -16.26 -54.75 -19.49
C ASP A 119 -15.47 -53.49 -18.99
N GLN A 120 -15.68 -52.29 -19.57
CA GLN A 120 -14.70 -51.19 -19.47
C GLN A 120 -15.00 -50.01 -18.52
N ILE A 121 -15.78 -50.19 -17.44
CA ILE A 121 -15.93 -49.13 -16.44
C ILE A 121 -14.56 -48.74 -15.83
N ASP A 122 -13.73 -49.75 -15.54
CA ASP A 122 -12.39 -49.57 -14.96
C ASP A 122 -11.47 -48.73 -15.85
N LEU A 123 -11.66 -48.75 -17.17
CA LEU A 123 -10.83 -47.96 -18.10
C LEU A 123 -11.15 -46.46 -18.09
N PHE A 124 -12.39 -46.08 -17.73
CA PHE A 124 -12.72 -44.67 -17.50
C PHE A 124 -12.12 -44.17 -16.19
N GLU A 125 -12.09 -45.03 -15.16
CA GLU A 125 -11.36 -44.74 -13.91
C GLU A 125 -9.87 -44.58 -14.18
N ASP A 126 -9.25 -45.46 -14.97
CA ASP A 126 -7.84 -45.34 -15.37
C ASP A 126 -7.55 -44.03 -16.11
N SER A 127 -8.44 -43.63 -17.02
CA SER A 127 -8.32 -42.36 -17.76
C SER A 127 -8.41 -41.14 -16.84
N LEU A 128 -9.30 -41.18 -15.84
CA LEU A 128 -9.40 -40.15 -14.80
C LEU A 128 -8.13 -40.10 -13.95
N ILE A 129 -7.62 -41.25 -13.53
CA ILE A 129 -6.38 -41.34 -12.74
C ILE A 129 -5.21 -40.75 -13.53
N GLN A 130 -5.09 -41.06 -14.82
CA GLN A 130 -4.08 -40.49 -15.70
C GLN A 130 -4.18 -38.96 -15.77
N LEU A 131 -5.40 -38.42 -15.94
CA LEU A 131 -5.63 -36.97 -15.95
C LEU A 131 -5.28 -36.33 -14.60
N MET A 132 -5.64 -36.96 -13.47
CA MET A 132 -5.31 -36.45 -12.14
C MET A 132 -3.80 -36.45 -11.88
N ASP A 133 -3.09 -37.47 -12.35
CA ASP A 133 -1.63 -37.55 -12.25
C ASP A 133 -0.94 -36.50 -13.13
N GLU A 134 -1.54 -36.15 -14.27
CA GLU A 134 -1.09 -35.02 -15.08
C GLU A 134 -1.33 -33.68 -14.37
N PHE A 135 -2.53 -33.45 -13.85
CA PHE A 135 -2.82 -32.25 -13.06
C PHE A 135 -1.96 -32.15 -11.80
N ARG A 136 -1.52 -33.26 -11.19
CA ARG A 136 -0.57 -33.22 -10.07
C ARG A 136 0.72 -32.49 -10.48
N THR A 137 1.21 -32.75 -11.69
CA THR A 137 2.42 -32.09 -12.22
C THR A 137 2.12 -30.65 -12.62
N LEU A 138 1.01 -30.43 -13.34
CA LEU A 138 0.63 -29.11 -13.83
C LEU A 138 0.15 -28.16 -12.73
N ALA A 139 -0.35 -28.67 -11.61
CA ALA A 139 -0.69 -27.84 -10.46
C ALA A 139 0.54 -27.14 -9.89
N VAL A 140 1.70 -27.81 -9.88
CA VAL A 140 2.96 -27.22 -9.42
C VAL A 140 3.49 -26.21 -10.43
N LEU A 141 3.49 -26.56 -11.72
CA LEU A 141 4.02 -25.71 -12.80
C LEU A 141 3.10 -24.53 -13.16
N GLY A 142 1.80 -24.73 -13.00
CA GLY A 142 0.72 -23.84 -13.42
C GLY A 142 0.10 -23.04 -12.30
N LEU A 143 0.66 -23.09 -11.08
CA LEU A 143 0.29 -22.18 -9.99
C LEU A 143 0.54 -20.75 -10.43
N CYS A 144 -0.52 -19.93 -10.41
CA CYS A 144 -0.37 -18.52 -10.73
C CYS A 144 0.33 -17.82 -9.56
N PRO A 145 1.47 -17.12 -9.80
CA PRO A 145 2.13 -16.40 -8.72
C PRO A 145 1.22 -15.28 -8.20
N PRO A 146 1.38 -14.86 -6.94
CA PRO A 146 0.50 -13.88 -6.30
C PRO A 146 0.25 -12.61 -7.13
N GLU A 147 1.31 -12.08 -7.75
CA GLU A 147 1.29 -10.88 -8.59
C GLU A 147 0.42 -11.01 -9.85
N LYS A 148 0.13 -12.24 -10.28
CA LYS A 148 -0.66 -12.56 -11.49
C LYS A 148 -2.05 -13.09 -11.16
N LEU A 149 -2.41 -13.22 -9.88
CA LEU A 149 -3.75 -13.66 -9.51
C LEU A 149 -4.77 -12.58 -9.90
N SER A 150 -5.87 -13.04 -10.49
CA SER A 150 -6.93 -12.14 -10.93
C SER A 150 -7.73 -11.61 -9.73
N PHE A 151 -8.37 -10.45 -9.90
CA PHE A 151 -9.31 -9.95 -8.90
C PHE A 151 -10.49 -10.91 -8.65
N TRP A 152 -10.89 -11.67 -9.67
CA TRP A 152 -11.92 -12.71 -9.54
C TRP A 152 -11.49 -13.85 -8.62
N HIS A 153 -10.20 -14.19 -8.59
CA HIS A 153 -9.68 -15.17 -7.65
C HIS A 153 -9.87 -14.70 -6.20
N LEU A 154 -9.53 -13.45 -5.92
CA LEU A 154 -9.74 -12.85 -4.61
C LEU A 154 -11.23 -12.81 -4.24
N THR A 155 -12.10 -12.44 -5.18
CA THR A 155 -13.56 -12.44 -4.98
C THR A 155 -14.07 -13.82 -4.58
N ASN A 156 -13.70 -14.86 -5.31
CA ASN A 156 -14.16 -16.21 -5.01
C ASN A 156 -13.54 -16.78 -3.73
N LEU A 157 -12.30 -16.42 -3.39
CA LEU A 157 -11.68 -16.78 -2.11
C LEU A 157 -12.52 -16.23 -0.93
N CYS A 158 -12.87 -14.94 -0.97
CA CYS A 158 -13.68 -14.30 0.07
C CYS A 158 -15.11 -14.85 0.12
N ILE A 159 -15.78 -14.98 -1.03
CA ILE A 159 -17.14 -15.52 -1.10
C ILE A 159 -17.18 -16.99 -0.70
N GLY A 160 -16.18 -17.77 -1.08
CA GLY A 160 -16.04 -19.16 -0.68
C GLY A 160 -15.92 -19.32 0.84
N ALA A 161 -15.14 -18.47 1.50
CA ALA A 161 -15.07 -18.43 2.96
C ALA A 161 -16.41 -18.01 3.59
N HIS A 162 -17.04 -16.96 3.05
CA HIS A 162 -18.35 -16.48 3.48
C HIS A 162 -19.42 -17.58 3.41
N ASN A 163 -19.57 -18.23 2.26
CA ASN A 163 -20.62 -19.22 2.02
C ASN A 163 -20.44 -20.48 2.89
N ARG A 164 -19.20 -20.85 3.22
CA ARG A 164 -18.91 -21.95 4.15
C ARG A 164 -19.24 -21.60 5.59
N ALA A 165 -18.97 -20.36 6.00
CA ALA A 165 -19.24 -19.90 7.36
C ALA A 165 -20.73 -19.59 7.60
N LEU A 166 -21.48 -19.20 6.56
CA LEU A 166 -22.89 -18.81 6.67
C LEU A 166 -23.79 -19.86 7.37
N PRO A 167 -23.82 -21.14 6.98
CA PRO A 167 -24.65 -22.13 7.65
C PRO A 167 -24.22 -22.37 9.10
N LEU A 168 -22.91 -22.34 9.37
CA LEU A 168 -22.34 -22.55 10.71
C LEU A 168 -22.77 -21.43 11.67
N LEU A 169 -22.57 -20.18 11.25
CA LEU A 169 -22.91 -19.02 12.06
C LEU A 169 -24.43 -18.84 12.20
N SER A 170 -25.20 -19.14 11.14
CA SER A 170 -26.67 -19.10 11.23
C SER A 170 -27.20 -20.13 12.23
N GLU A 171 -26.65 -21.34 12.25
CA GLU A 171 -27.00 -22.35 13.25
C GLU A 171 -26.58 -21.93 14.66
N HIS A 172 -25.38 -21.35 14.80
CA HIS A 172 -24.93 -20.80 16.08
C HIS A 172 -25.90 -19.75 16.64
N PHE A 173 -26.36 -18.81 15.82
CA PHE A 173 -27.35 -17.81 16.27
C PHE A 173 -28.72 -18.42 16.57
N ARG A 174 -29.16 -19.47 15.85
CA ARG A 174 -30.40 -20.18 16.19
C ARG A 174 -30.33 -20.86 17.57
N ARG A 175 -29.15 -21.39 17.94
CA ARG A 175 -28.92 -22.04 19.25
C ARG A 175 -28.78 -21.03 20.40
N ASN A 176 -28.41 -19.78 20.09
CA ASN A 176 -28.18 -18.70 21.04
C ASN A 176 -29.07 -17.49 20.71
N PRO A 177 -30.40 -17.60 20.87
CA PRO A 177 -31.37 -16.59 20.44
C PRO A 177 -31.22 -15.24 21.16
N GLU A 178 -30.56 -15.20 22.31
CA GLU A 178 -30.17 -13.98 23.02
C GLU A 178 -29.20 -13.10 22.23
N LEU A 179 -28.44 -13.68 21.29
CA LEU A 179 -27.57 -12.95 20.37
C LEU A 179 -28.35 -12.34 19.19
N HIS A 180 -29.66 -12.63 19.06
CA HIS A 180 -30.45 -12.16 17.93
C HIS A 180 -30.68 -10.65 17.99
N THR A 181 -30.35 -9.97 16.90
CA THR A 181 -30.68 -8.55 16.75
C THR A 181 -32.14 -8.42 16.31
N LYS A 182 -33.01 -7.95 17.20
CA LYS A 182 -34.47 -7.84 16.99
C LYS A 182 -34.92 -7.10 15.72
N HIS A 183 -34.06 -6.28 15.13
CA HIS A 183 -34.35 -5.53 13.90
C HIS A 183 -34.10 -6.31 12.61
N LEU A 184 -33.43 -7.46 12.69
CA LEU A 184 -33.13 -8.28 11.53
C LEU A 184 -34.21 -9.34 11.30
N PRO A 185 -34.56 -9.60 10.03
CA PRO A 185 -35.70 -10.47 9.69
C PRO A 185 -35.43 -11.95 9.97
N SER A 186 -34.17 -12.38 10.00
CA SER A 186 -33.80 -13.77 10.29
C SER A 186 -32.38 -13.90 10.84
N PHE A 187 -32.10 -15.04 11.46
CA PHE A 187 -30.74 -15.42 11.89
C PHE A 187 -29.75 -15.56 10.72
N GLU A 188 -30.24 -15.94 9.54
CA GLU A 188 -29.41 -16.07 8.35
C GLU A 188 -28.96 -14.72 7.82
N VAL A 189 -29.86 -13.72 7.80
CA VAL A 189 -29.50 -12.34 7.45
C VAL A 189 -28.50 -11.76 8.46
N GLN A 190 -28.69 -12.02 9.75
CA GLN A 190 -27.72 -11.60 10.78
C GLN A 190 -26.35 -12.25 10.58
N ALA A 191 -26.31 -13.54 10.26
CA ALA A 191 -25.05 -14.24 9.96
C ALA A 191 -24.37 -13.65 8.71
N GLN A 192 -25.14 -13.40 7.64
CA GLN A 192 -24.62 -12.79 6.42
C GLN A 192 -24.03 -11.40 6.66
N GLU A 193 -24.71 -10.53 7.42
CA GLU A 193 -24.21 -9.20 7.77
C GLU A 193 -22.93 -9.29 8.59
N LYS A 194 -22.88 -10.17 9.60
CA LYS A 194 -21.70 -10.37 10.44
C LYS A 194 -20.50 -10.86 9.63
N LEU A 195 -20.68 -11.87 8.79
CA LEU A 195 -19.60 -12.41 7.96
C LEU A 195 -19.08 -11.37 6.95
N SER A 196 -19.99 -10.61 6.33
CA SER A 196 -19.62 -9.53 5.43
C SER A 196 -18.81 -8.44 6.14
N LEU A 197 -19.22 -8.07 7.36
CA LEU A 197 -18.49 -7.12 8.20
C LEU A 197 -17.11 -7.64 8.60
N SER A 198 -17.00 -8.91 8.99
CA SER A 198 -15.73 -9.53 9.35
C SER A 198 -14.76 -9.60 8.16
N ILE A 199 -15.24 -9.90 6.94
CA ILE A 199 -14.40 -9.82 5.71
C ILE A 199 -13.96 -8.37 5.47
N ALA A 200 -14.87 -7.40 5.61
CA ALA A 200 -14.55 -5.99 5.41
C ALA A 200 -13.48 -5.51 6.41
N ARG A 201 -13.57 -5.92 7.69
CA ARG A 201 -12.57 -5.65 8.72
C ARG A 201 -11.24 -6.31 8.40
N LEU A 202 -11.24 -7.60 8.06
CA LEU A 202 -10.04 -8.34 7.65
C LEU A 202 -9.28 -7.61 6.52
N LEU A 203 -9.98 -7.31 5.42
CA LEU A 203 -9.38 -6.63 4.26
C LEU A 203 -8.92 -5.21 4.58
N THR A 204 -9.55 -4.54 5.56
CA THR A 204 -9.17 -3.19 5.97
C THR A 204 -7.96 -3.21 6.88
N LEU A 205 -7.92 -4.12 7.84
CA LEU A 205 -6.83 -4.24 8.81
C LEU A 205 -5.57 -4.85 8.19
N LEU A 206 -5.71 -5.80 7.25
CA LEU A 206 -4.59 -6.26 6.41
C LEU A 206 -4.00 -5.12 5.59
N TYR A 207 -4.85 -4.25 5.04
CA TYR A 207 -4.37 -3.10 4.28
C TYR A 207 -3.56 -2.12 5.14
N PHE A 208 -4.03 -1.82 6.35
CA PHE A 208 -3.32 -0.93 7.28
C PHE A 208 -2.16 -1.61 8.03
N ASP A 209 -1.86 -2.87 7.72
CA ASP A 209 -0.87 -3.69 8.40
C ASP A 209 -1.05 -3.66 9.94
N LYS A 210 -2.30 -3.88 10.37
CA LYS A 210 -2.71 -3.83 11.79
C LYS A 210 -2.96 -5.20 12.39
N ILE A 211 -3.11 -6.23 11.56
CA ILE A 211 -3.35 -7.58 12.05
C ILE A 211 -2.01 -8.19 12.48
N PRO A 212 -1.88 -8.62 13.75
CA PRO A 212 -0.67 -9.29 14.20
C PRO A 212 -0.46 -10.60 13.45
N TYR A 213 0.79 -10.92 13.15
CA TYR A 213 1.13 -12.17 12.49
C TYR A 213 0.79 -13.40 13.35
N ASN A 214 0.76 -13.30 14.69
CA ASN A 214 0.51 -14.45 15.58
C ASN A 214 -0.93 -14.51 16.13
N LEU A 215 -1.89 -13.88 15.45
CA LEU A 215 -3.28 -13.86 15.93
C LEU A 215 -3.92 -15.28 15.85
N PRO A 216 -4.37 -15.86 16.99
CA PRO A 216 -5.03 -17.17 16.97
C PRO A 216 -6.48 -17.06 16.47
N PRO A 217 -7.07 -18.16 15.94
CA PRO A 217 -8.43 -18.15 15.41
C PRO A 217 -9.50 -17.67 16.40
N GLU A 218 -9.42 -18.09 17.66
CA GLU A 218 -10.38 -17.79 18.72
C GLU A 218 -10.44 -16.30 19.06
N ASP A 219 -9.33 -15.57 18.91
CA ASP A 219 -9.26 -14.14 19.17
C ASP A 219 -9.56 -13.29 17.93
N LEU A 220 -9.77 -13.92 16.77
CA LEU A 220 -9.89 -13.22 15.50
C LEU A 220 -10.98 -12.15 15.55
N ASP A 221 -12.20 -12.50 15.95
CA ASP A 221 -13.32 -11.57 15.90
C ASP A 221 -13.15 -10.40 16.88
N HIS A 222 -12.60 -10.67 18.06
CA HIS A 222 -12.28 -9.65 19.05
C HIS A 222 -11.20 -8.69 18.53
N ALA A 223 -10.12 -9.24 17.96
CA ALA A 223 -9.05 -8.45 17.36
C ALA A 223 -9.56 -7.61 16.19
N LEU A 224 -10.39 -8.17 15.31
CA LEU A 224 -11.02 -7.43 14.22
C LEU A 224 -11.84 -6.25 14.75
N GLY A 225 -12.67 -6.46 15.78
CA GLY A 225 -13.49 -5.41 16.38
C GLY A 225 -12.65 -4.31 17.05
N TYR A 226 -11.66 -4.70 17.85
CA TYR A 226 -10.80 -3.77 18.57
C TYR A 226 -9.92 -2.96 17.61
N LEU A 227 -9.18 -3.63 16.72
CA LEU A 227 -8.24 -2.96 15.81
C LEU A 227 -8.98 -2.03 14.84
N SER A 228 -10.20 -2.41 14.42
CA SER A 228 -11.05 -1.53 13.61
C SER A 228 -11.52 -0.30 14.37
N SER A 229 -11.66 -0.40 15.69
CA SER A 229 -12.05 0.71 16.56
C SER A 229 -10.92 1.72 16.79
N GLU A 230 -9.66 1.28 16.70
CA GLU A 230 -8.47 2.14 16.75
C GLU A 230 -8.24 2.96 15.46
N LEU A 231 -8.98 2.67 14.39
CA LEU A 231 -8.94 3.49 13.18
C LEU A 231 -9.51 4.89 13.48
N ASN A 232 -8.63 5.90 13.48
CA ASN A 232 -8.95 7.32 13.76
C ASN A 232 -9.75 8.02 12.63
N ASP A 233 -10.26 7.26 11.66
CA ASP A 233 -10.99 7.78 10.51
C ASP A 233 -12.51 7.73 10.74
N GLN A 234 -13.19 8.87 10.64
CA GLN A 234 -14.64 8.96 10.76
C GLN A 234 -15.36 8.27 9.59
N SER A 235 -14.74 8.19 8.41
CA SER A 235 -15.29 7.51 7.23
C SER A 235 -15.36 5.99 7.38
N LEU A 236 -14.54 5.41 8.27
CA LEU A 236 -14.53 3.98 8.61
C LEU A 236 -15.34 3.68 9.89
N SER A 237 -16.17 4.62 10.35
CA SER A 237 -16.99 4.45 11.55
C SER A 237 -17.91 3.23 11.51
N ALA A 238 -18.36 2.83 10.32
CA ALA A 238 -19.18 1.63 10.11
C ALA A 238 -18.44 0.30 10.40
N LEU A 239 -17.10 0.31 10.40
CA LEU A 239 -16.29 -0.87 10.73
C LEU A 239 -16.01 -0.98 12.23
N LYS A 240 -16.33 0.04 13.03
CA LYS A 240 -16.09 0.02 14.48
C LYS A 240 -16.98 -1.02 15.16
N LEU A 241 -16.53 -1.54 16.28
CA LEU A 241 -17.29 -2.53 17.04
C LEU A 241 -18.58 -1.91 17.57
N ALA A 242 -19.74 -2.47 17.19
CA ALA A 242 -21.02 -2.05 17.75
C ALA A 242 -21.26 -2.71 19.11
N LYS A 243 -21.92 -2.01 20.04
CA LYS A 243 -22.10 -2.47 21.44
C LYS A 243 -22.81 -3.83 21.57
N ASN A 244 -23.67 -4.17 20.63
CA ASN A 244 -24.46 -5.40 20.64
C ASN A 244 -24.18 -6.23 19.37
N GLU A 245 -22.97 -6.12 18.83
CA GLU A 245 -22.58 -6.91 17.68
C GLU A 245 -22.44 -8.39 18.09
N PRO A 246 -23.06 -9.33 17.36
CA PRO A 246 -22.86 -10.74 17.64
C PRO A 246 -21.42 -11.15 17.29
N THR A 247 -20.89 -12.14 18.01
CA THR A 247 -19.56 -12.68 17.76
C THR A 247 -19.57 -13.78 16.70
N LEU A 248 -18.44 -14.02 16.05
CA LEU A 248 -18.23 -15.25 15.28
C LEU A 248 -18.23 -16.47 16.22
N ASP A 249 -18.76 -17.60 15.76
CA ASP A 249 -18.53 -18.89 16.41
C ASP A 249 -17.12 -19.42 16.07
N GLU A 250 -16.65 -20.38 16.86
CA GLU A 250 -15.30 -20.96 16.75
C GLU A 250 -14.99 -21.49 15.34
N ASN A 251 -15.93 -22.21 14.71
CA ASN A 251 -15.69 -22.78 13.39
C ASN A 251 -15.63 -21.69 12.31
N SER A 252 -16.52 -20.70 12.38
CA SER A 252 -16.47 -19.55 11.47
C SER A 252 -15.20 -18.73 11.65
N ALA A 253 -14.70 -18.59 12.90
CA ALA A 253 -13.45 -17.89 13.19
C ALA A 253 -12.23 -18.63 12.60
N VAL A 254 -12.19 -19.96 12.68
CA VAL A 254 -11.17 -20.79 12.01
C VAL A 254 -11.18 -20.59 10.50
N LEU A 255 -12.35 -20.62 9.86
CA LEU A 255 -12.47 -20.38 8.42
C LEU A 255 -11.94 -18.99 8.01
N PHE A 256 -12.25 -17.97 8.80
CA PHE A 256 -11.82 -16.59 8.55
C PHE A 256 -10.34 -16.37 8.87
N HIS A 257 -9.79 -17.13 9.82
CA HIS A 257 -8.36 -17.16 10.08
C HIS A 257 -7.60 -17.81 8.90
N HIS A 258 -8.11 -18.90 8.32
CA HIS A 258 -7.54 -19.45 7.09
C HIS A 258 -7.61 -18.48 5.91
N LEU A 259 -8.74 -17.76 5.79
CA LEU A 259 -8.86 -16.66 4.82
C LEU A 259 -7.78 -15.60 5.05
N LEU A 260 -7.62 -15.12 6.28
CA LEU A 260 -6.60 -14.15 6.67
C LEU A 260 -5.20 -14.59 6.22
N ARG A 261 -4.79 -15.81 6.57
CA ARG A 261 -3.48 -16.37 6.20
C ARG A 261 -3.32 -16.46 4.69
N ARG A 262 -4.38 -16.83 3.98
CA ARG A 262 -4.33 -16.93 2.53
C ARG A 262 -4.19 -15.56 1.86
N LEU A 263 -4.90 -14.55 2.36
CA LEU A 263 -4.82 -13.18 1.86
C LEU A 263 -3.42 -12.59 2.05
N ASP A 264 -2.79 -12.88 3.19
CA ASP A 264 -1.41 -12.50 3.50
C ASP A 264 -0.40 -13.16 2.55
N GLN A 265 -0.51 -14.49 2.36
CA GLN A 265 0.32 -15.25 1.41
C GLN A 265 0.18 -14.78 -0.04
N VAL A 266 -1.02 -14.36 -0.45
CA VAL A 266 -1.28 -13.83 -1.79
C VAL A 266 -0.79 -12.37 -1.91
N SER A 267 -0.32 -11.75 -0.83
CA SER A 267 0.37 -10.45 -0.88
C SER A 267 -0.41 -9.39 -1.68
N ILE A 268 -1.74 -9.39 -1.54
CA ILE A 268 -2.68 -8.58 -2.34
C ILE A 268 -2.40 -7.06 -2.29
N PHE A 269 -1.57 -6.60 -1.36
CA PHE A 269 -1.19 -5.20 -1.17
C PHE A 269 0.28 -4.88 -1.53
N ASN A 270 1.08 -5.84 -2.04
CA ASN A 270 2.50 -5.65 -2.37
C ASN A 270 2.74 -5.37 -3.88
N ASN A 271 2.69 -4.11 -4.35
CA ASN A 271 2.98 -3.72 -5.75
C ASN A 271 4.02 -2.58 -5.91
N SER A 272 5.03 -2.68 -6.77
CA SER A 272 6.27 -1.84 -6.79
C SER A 272 6.18 -0.36 -7.17
N GLN A 273 5.55 0.45 -6.31
CA GLN A 273 5.60 1.93 -6.37
C GLN A 273 5.90 2.52 -4.98
N ILE A 274 6.79 3.52 -4.89
CA ILE A 274 6.89 4.35 -3.67
C ILE A 274 5.86 5.46 -3.76
N GLU A 275 5.05 5.59 -2.71
CA GLU A 275 4.12 6.69 -2.53
C GLU A 275 4.50 7.55 -1.33
N VAL A 276 4.60 8.86 -1.54
CA VAL A 276 4.87 9.81 -0.46
C VAL A 276 3.74 10.81 -0.37
N ASP A 277 3.04 10.86 0.75
CA ASP A 277 1.94 11.81 0.99
C ASP A 277 1.67 11.94 2.49
N GLN A 278 0.78 12.86 2.86
CA GLN A 278 0.25 12.93 4.22
C GLN A 278 -0.52 11.65 4.57
N PRO A 279 -0.47 11.19 5.84
CA PRO A 279 -1.11 9.94 6.26
C PRO A 279 -2.57 9.79 5.81
N ALA A 280 -3.36 10.86 5.94
CA ALA A 280 -4.77 10.87 5.55
C ALA A 280 -4.99 10.75 4.03
N ASN A 281 -4.11 11.34 3.23
CA ASN A 281 -4.21 11.26 1.76
C ASN A 281 -3.74 9.90 1.24
N LEU A 282 -2.74 9.28 1.86
CA LEU A 282 -2.34 7.91 1.55
C LEU A 282 -3.52 6.95 1.80
N ALA A 283 -4.20 7.12 2.94
CA ALA A 283 -5.41 6.35 3.26
C ALA A 283 -6.55 6.60 2.26
N LEU A 284 -6.81 7.86 1.87
CA LEU A 284 -7.85 8.21 0.89
C LEU A 284 -7.52 7.72 -0.54
N LYS A 285 -6.27 7.89 -0.98
CA LYS A 285 -5.79 7.39 -2.29
C LYS A 285 -5.91 5.88 -2.35
N HIS A 286 -5.63 5.20 -1.25
CA HIS A 286 -5.87 3.77 -1.17
C HIS A 286 -7.36 3.42 -1.21
N LEU A 287 -8.22 4.09 -0.44
CA LEU A 287 -9.66 3.84 -0.46
C LEU A 287 -10.24 4.04 -1.87
N LEU A 288 -9.86 5.12 -2.56
CA LEU A 288 -10.27 5.38 -3.95
C LEU A 288 -9.78 4.31 -4.93
N ARG A 289 -8.53 3.83 -4.77
CA ARG A 289 -8.00 2.73 -5.59
C ARG A 289 -8.69 1.41 -5.31
N LYS A 290 -9.04 1.16 -4.05
CA LYS A 290 -9.84 0.00 -3.61
C LYS A 290 -11.25 0.03 -4.20
N LEU A 291 -11.86 1.21 -4.31
CA LEU A 291 -13.17 1.41 -4.96
C LEU A 291 -13.10 1.31 -6.50
N MET A 292 -11.95 1.65 -7.09
CA MET A 292 -11.76 1.68 -8.55
C MET A 292 -10.98 0.48 -9.12
N GLY A 293 -10.62 -0.52 -8.30
CA GLY A 293 -9.84 -1.68 -8.74
C GLY A 293 -8.43 -1.34 -9.26
N CYS A 294 -7.80 -0.28 -8.74
CA CYS A 294 -6.47 0.17 -9.16
C CYS A 294 -5.37 -0.35 -8.21
N PRO A 295 -4.16 -0.68 -8.72
CA PRO A 295 -3.05 -1.18 -7.90
C PRO A 295 -2.51 -0.10 -6.95
N THR A 296 -2.10 -0.52 -5.75
CA THR A 296 -1.52 0.32 -4.69
C THR A 296 0.00 0.35 -4.74
N GLY A 297 0.63 1.33 -4.10
CA GLY A 297 2.09 1.36 -3.96
C GLY A 297 2.62 0.37 -2.92
N GLN A 298 3.90 0.01 -3.05
CA GLN A 298 4.67 -0.98 -2.29
C GLN A 298 5.15 -0.40 -0.97
N HIS A 299 5.51 0.88 -1.00
CA HIS A 299 6.05 1.56 0.16
C HIS A 299 5.41 2.93 0.28
N HIS A 300 4.87 3.22 1.46
CA HIS A 300 4.22 4.47 1.77
C HIS A 300 5.07 5.21 2.81
N TYR A 301 5.51 6.42 2.48
CA TYR A 301 6.28 7.24 3.41
C TYR A 301 5.51 8.50 3.76
N THR A 302 5.46 8.80 5.05
CA THR A 302 4.88 10.03 5.60
C THR A 302 5.95 11.08 5.86
N ASP A 303 7.16 10.64 6.19
CA ASP A 303 8.37 11.45 6.27
C ASP A 303 9.37 11.02 5.20
N LEU A 304 9.55 11.90 4.22
CA LEU A 304 10.40 11.67 3.06
C LEU A 304 11.89 11.54 3.44
N PHE A 305 12.32 12.12 4.57
CA PHE A 305 13.71 12.02 5.02
C PHE A 305 14.06 10.68 5.69
N GLN A 306 13.07 9.80 5.94
CA GLN A 306 13.32 8.41 6.35
C GLN A 306 13.81 7.53 5.21
N LEU A 307 13.61 7.96 3.95
CA LEU A 307 14.19 7.32 2.78
C LEU A 307 15.70 7.56 2.81
N GLN A 308 16.48 6.61 3.33
CA GLN A 308 17.93 6.75 3.31
C GLN A 308 18.45 6.69 1.86
N PRO A 309 19.41 7.55 1.48
CA PRO A 309 20.13 7.41 0.22
C PRO A 309 20.84 6.05 0.25
N LEU A 310 20.72 5.23 -0.79
CA LEU A 310 21.40 3.94 -0.88
C LEU A 310 22.91 4.15 -0.80
N GLN A 311 23.49 3.94 0.39
CA GLN A 311 24.93 4.02 0.62
C GLN A 311 25.58 2.64 0.53
N HIS A 312 25.27 1.79 -0.46
CA HIS A 312 26.10 0.61 -0.75
C HIS A 312 26.06 0.22 -2.23
N VAL A 313 27.25 -0.02 -2.79
CA VAL A 313 27.52 -0.31 -4.20
C VAL A 313 27.16 -1.75 -4.60
N ASP A 314 26.90 -2.67 -3.65
CA ASP A 314 26.86 -4.11 -3.94
C ASP A 314 25.64 -4.88 -3.38
N GLY A 315 24.46 -4.26 -3.26
CA GLY A 315 23.22 -4.96 -2.84
C GLY A 315 21.98 -4.56 -3.65
N PRO A 316 21.10 -5.50 -4.07
CA PRO A 316 19.97 -5.23 -4.95
C PRO A 316 18.72 -4.77 -4.18
N GLN A 317 18.84 -3.76 -3.30
CA GLN A 317 17.67 -2.99 -2.89
C GLN A 317 17.60 -1.75 -3.77
N GLN A 318 17.05 -1.93 -4.97
CA GLN A 318 16.88 -0.85 -5.93
C GLN A 318 15.63 -0.05 -5.55
N LEU A 319 15.77 1.28 -5.35
CA LEU A 319 14.60 2.17 -5.34
C LEU A 319 13.76 1.88 -6.60
N PRO A 320 12.44 1.64 -6.47
CA PRO A 320 11.60 1.30 -7.60
C PRO A 320 11.63 2.40 -8.67
N PRO A 321 11.46 2.03 -9.95
CA PRO A 321 11.62 2.94 -11.08
C PRO A 321 10.55 4.04 -11.15
N LYS A 322 9.50 3.95 -10.32
CA LYS A 322 8.37 4.88 -10.34
C LYS A 322 8.02 5.38 -8.94
N ILE A 323 8.04 6.70 -8.78
CA ILE A 323 7.72 7.39 -7.53
C ILE A 323 6.48 8.27 -7.77
N LYS A 324 5.52 8.20 -6.83
CA LYS A 324 4.39 9.12 -6.77
C LYS A 324 4.45 9.91 -5.47
N ALA A 325 4.45 11.23 -5.54
CA ALA A 325 4.52 12.05 -4.34
C ALA A 325 3.44 13.13 -4.33
N CYS A 326 3.03 13.56 -3.14
CA CYS A 326 2.17 14.71 -2.92
C CYS A 326 2.70 15.46 -1.72
N LEU A 327 3.31 16.61 -1.99
CA LEU A 327 4.05 17.40 -1.01
C LEU A 327 3.29 18.71 -0.79
N SER A 328 2.36 18.70 0.16
CA SER A 328 1.49 19.85 0.47
C SER A 328 1.85 20.57 1.77
N ASN A 329 2.92 20.16 2.45
CA ASN A 329 3.30 20.71 3.75
C ASN A 329 3.92 22.11 3.62
N VAL A 330 3.09 23.14 3.76
CA VAL A 330 3.47 24.56 3.71
C VAL A 330 4.04 25.11 5.02
N THR A 331 4.20 24.28 6.06
CA THR A 331 4.77 24.74 7.34
C THR A 331 6.24 25.13 7.20
N ILE A 332 6.65 26.21 7.85
CA ILE A 332 8.04 26.66 7.88
C ILE A 332 8.78 25.84 8.94
N PRO A 333 9.86 25.11 8.58
CA PRO A 333 10.58 24.28 9.53
C PRO A 333 11.32 25.12 10.57
N THR A 334 11.44 24.57 11.78
CA THR A 334 12.28 25.16 12.83
C THR A 334 13.76 25.20 12.41
N THR A 335 14.59 26.00 13.09
CA THR A 335 16.03 26.08 12.80
C THR A 335 16.72 24.72 12.89
N GLN A 336 16.36 23.89 13.88
CA GLN A 336 16.91 22.55 14.02
C GLN A 336 16.50 21.64 12.85
N GLN A 337 15.21 21.60 12.50
CA GLN A 337 14.71 20.80 11.37
C GLN A 337 15.36 21.22 10.05
N ARG A 338 15.48 22.53 9.80
CA ARG A 338 16.15 23.05 8.61
C ARG A 338 17.62 22.61 8.52
N ASN A 339 18.36 22.65 9.62
CA ASN A 339 19.75 22.18 9.62
C ASN A 339 19.83 20.68 9.30
N ASN A 340 18.88 19.88 9.83
CA ASN A 340 18.78 18.46 9.50
C ASN A 340 18.44 18.26 8.02
N PHE A 341 17.44 18.97 7.48
CA PHE A 341 17.06 18.88 6.07
C PHE A 341 18.19 19.29 5.12
N LEU A 342 18.92 20.35 5.44
CA LEU A 342 20.12 20.76 4.68
C LEU A 342 21.22 19.70 4.74
N THR A 343 21.37 19.00 5.87
CA THR A 343 22.32 17.88 6.01
C THR A 343 21.92 16.73 5.08
N HIS A 344 20.64 16.35 5.06
CA HIS A 344 20.12 15.35 4.14
C HIS A 344 20.29 15.76 2.67
N LEU A 345 20.03 17.03 2.33
CA LEU A 345 20.21 17.52 0.97
C LEU A 345 21.66 17.42 0.49
N ARG A 346 22.65 17.69 1.35
CA ARG A 346 24.07 17.53 1.01
C ARG A 346 24.46 16.08 0.74
N LEU A 347 23.77 15.11 1.34
CA LEU A 347 24.02 13.68 1.06
C LEU A 347 23.59 13.29 -0.34
N VAL A 348 22.48 13.85 -0.83
CA VAL A 348 21.90 13.49 -2.14
C VAL A 348 22.35 14.41 -3.26
N TRP A 349 22.84 15.62 -2.93
CA TRP A 349 23.38 16.62 -3.85
C TRP A 349 24.75 17.13 -3.36
N PRO A 350 25.80 16.31 -3.40
CA PRO A 350 27.11 16.68 -2.84
C PRO A 350 27.79 17.85 -3.57
N SER A 351 27.43 18.09 -4.84
CA SER A 351 27.99 19.15 -5.68
C SER A 351 27.17 20.44 -5.73
N HIS A 352 26.00 20.48 -5.08
CA HIS A 352 25.10 21.64 -5.16
C HIS A 352 24.94 22.31 -3.79
N THR A 353 25.02 23.64 -3.75
CA THR A 353 24.91 24.41 -2.51
C THR A 353 23.55 25.10 -2.48
N PHE A 354 22.69 24.65 -1.56
CA PHE A 354 21.35 25.20 -1.40
C PHE A 354 21.34 26.45 -0.51
N GLU A 355 20.87 27.58 -1.04
CA GLU A 355 20.63 28.81 -0.29
C GLU A 355 19.13 29.10 -0.14
N PHE A 356 18.49 28.46 0.85
CA PHE A 356 17.06 28.67 1.12
C PHE A 356 16.81 29.86 2.05
N HIS A 357 15.77 30.64 1.73
CA HIS A 357 15.27 31.69 2.62
C HIS A 357 14.71 31.10 3.94
N ARG A 358 14.65 31.92 5.00
CA ARG A 358 14.14 31.46 6.31
C ARG A 358 12.66 31.10 6.30
N SER A 359 11.91 31.59 5.31
CA SER A 359 10.49 31.30 5.13
C SER A 359 10.23 30.14 4.16
N THR A 360 11.27 29.43 3.71
CA THR A 360 11.09 28.29 2.80
C THR A 360 10.28 27.20 3.50
N PRO A 361 9.15 26.77 2.92
CA PRO A 361 8.29 25.75 3.51
C PRO A 361 8.89 24.35 3.39
N THR A 362 8.43 23.44 4.25
CA THR A 362 8.92 22.06 4.36
C THR A 362 8.86 21.29 3.03
N TRP A 363 7.79 21.46 2.25
CA TRP A 363 7.64 20.75 0.98
C TRP A 363 8.78 21.04 -0.02
N VAL A 364 9.40 22.22 0.01
CA VAL A 364 10.51 22.57 -0.90
C VAL A 364 11.73 21.72 -0.60
N TYR A 365 12.07 21.58 0.69
CA TYR A 365 13.18 20.71 1.11
C TYR A 365 12.90 19.25 0.75
N GLN A 366 11.68 18.78 1.01
CA GLN A 366 11.25 17.42 0.67
C GLN A 366 11.32 17.17 -0.85
N PHE A 367 10.90 18.14 -1.66
CA PHE A 367 10.94 18.02 -3.11
C PHE A 367 12.37 17.97 -3.63
N CYS A 368 13.25 18.86 -3.18
CA CYS A 368 14.66 18.85 -3.57
C CYS A 368 15.36 17.54 -3.16
N TYR A 369 15.03 16.99 -1.99
CA TYR A 369 15.56 15.71 -1.55
C TYR A 369 15.08 14.56 -2.42
N LEU A 370 13.78 14.54 -2.75
CA LEU A 370 13.17 13.54 -3.63
C LEU A 370 13.87 13.49 -5.00
N LEU A 371 14.13 14.66 -5.60
CA LEU A 371 14.89 14.76 -6.84
C LEU A 371 16.31 14.18 -6.70
N GLY A 372 16.94 14.37 -5.53
CA GLY A 372 18.28 13.85 -5.23
C GLY A 372 18.33 12.32 -5.19
N ILE A 373 17.42 11.67 -4.45
CA ILE A 373 17.41 10.21 -4.26
C ILE A 373 16.99 9.41 -5.51
N MET A 374 16.37 10.05 -6.49
CA MET A 374 15.95 9.39 -7.74
C MET A 374 17.14 8.79 -8.49
N LYS A 375 16.94 7.64 -9.13
CA LYS A 375 17.92 7.02 -10.04
C LYS A 375 17.76 7.56 -11.46
N THR A 376 18.80 7.45 -12.28
CA THR A 376 18.71 7.70 -13.73
C THR A 376 17.57 6.86 -14.31
N ASP A 377 16.80 7.44 -15.23
CA ASP A 377 15.63 6.86 -15.90
C ASP A 377 14.43 6.54 -14.99
N SER A 378 14.50 6.90 -13.71
CA SER A 378 13.33 6.84 -12.82
C SER A 378 12.30 7.91 -13.16
N HIS A 379 11.03 7.54 -13.03
CA HIS A 379 9.88 8.39 -13.32
C HIS A 379 9.26 8.92 -12.02
N LEU A 380 9.04 10.23 -11.94
CA LEU A 380 8.36 10.89 -10.83
C LEU A 380 7.05 11.53 -11.30
N CYS A 381 5.96 11.19 -10.63
CA CYS A 381 4.72 11.98 -10.65
C CYS A 381 4.59 12.69 -9.30
N VAL A 382 4.54 14.01 -9.26
CA VAL A 382 4.44 14.76 -8.00
C VAL A 382 3.33 15.79 -8.02
N GLN A 383 2.62 15.92 -6.90
CA GLN A 383 1.68 17.02 -6.63
C GLN A 383 2.35 18.02 -5.68
N LEU A 384 2.38 19.29 -6.10
CA LEU A 384 3.02 20.40 -5.40
C LEU A 384 2.04 21.58 -5.30
N PRO A 385 2.27 22.56 -4.41
CA PRO A 385 1.51 23.80 -4.42
C PRO A 385 1.68 24.53 -5.75
N SER A 386 0.60 25.07 -6.31
CA SER A 386 0.62 25.82 -7.59
C SER A 386 1.51 27.06 -7.53
N SER A 387 1.74 27.60 -6.33
CA SER A 387 2.66 28.71 -6.08
C SER A 387 4.13 28.34 -6.30
N MET A 388 4.49 27.06 -6.50
CA MET A 388 5.87 26.62 -6.72
C MET A 388 6.56 27.41 -7.84
N LEU A 389 5.86 27.65 -8.95
CA LEU A 389 6.41 28.36 -10.12
C LEU A 389 6.47 29.89 -9.94
N SER A 390 5.85 30.43 -8.89
CA SER A 390 5.66 31.86 -8.67
C SER A 390 6.07 32.27 -7.24
N SER A 391 7.15 31.67 -6.73
CA SER A 391 7.59 31.80 -5.33
C SER A 391 9.08 32.13 -5.24
N PRO A 392 9.58 32.72 -4.14
CA PRO A 392 10.99 33.09 -3.99
C PRO A 392 11.99 31.91 -4.00
N PHE A 393 11.52 30.68 -4.13
CA PHE A 393 12.33 29.47 -4.22
C PHE A 393 12.11 28.72 -5.55
N SER A 394 11.37 29.30 -6.51
CA SER A 394 11.20 28.75 -7.85
C SER A 394 12.53 28.55 -8.56
N ASP A 395 13.46 29.49 -8.41
CA ASP A 395 14.72 29.51 -9.16
C ASP A 395 15.54 28.25 -8.90
N ILE A 396 15.69 27.88 -7.63
CA ILE A 396 16.38 26.64 -7.20
C ILE A 396 15.70 25.40 -7.78
N ILE A 397 14.36 25.37 -7.75
CA ILE A 397 13.59 24.22 -8.24
C ILE A 397 13.74 24.09 -9.76
N ILE A 398 13.57 25.18 -10.49
CA ILE A 398 13.63 25.20 -11.95
C ILE A 398 15.06 24.90 -12.43
N GLU A 399 16.08 25.44 -11.77
CA GLU A 399 17.48 25.11 -12.05
C GLU A 399 17.72 23.60 -11.96
N LEU A 400 17.34 22.97 -10.84
CA LEU A 400 17.48 21.52 -10.69
C LEU A 400 16.73 20.74 -11.78
N LEU A 401 15.50 21.17 -12.11
CA LEU A 401 14.69 20.52 -13.15
C LEU A 401 15.34 20.66 -14.54
N GLN A 402 15.83 21.85 -14.89
CA GLN A 402 16.46 22.13 -16.17
C GLN A 402 17.79 21.40 -16.32
N GLU A 403 18.57 21.26 -15.25
CA GLU A 403 19.87 20.57 -15.29
C GLU A 403 19.75 19.05 -15.33
N HIS A 404 18.94 18.47 -14.44
CA HIS A 404 18.99 17.03 -14.16
C HIS A 404 17.78 16.22 -14.66
N PHE A 405 16.72 16.88 -15.13
CA PHE A 405 15.46 16.21 -15.45
C PHE A 405 14.94 16.55 -16.84
N THR A 406 14.06 15.66 -17.30
CA THR A 406 13.22 15.84 -18.48
C THR A 406 11.78 15.94 -18.02
N LEU A 407 11.16 17.08 -18.29
CA LEU A 407 9.81 17.39 -17.88
C LEU A 407 8.83 17.01 -19.00
N HIS A 408 7.93 16.08 -18.72
CA HIS A 408 6.93 15.59 -19.67
C HIS A 408 5.62 16.38 -19.58
N GLU A 409 5.18 16.65 -18.34
CA GLU A 409 3.86 17.26 -18.10
C GLU A 409 3.91 18.23 -16.91
N ILE A 410 3.26 19.37 -17.06
CA ILE A 410 2.80 20.22 -15.95
C ILE A 410 1.31 20.45 -16.08
N SER A 411 0.52 20.10 -15.07
CA SER A 411 -0.92 20.30 -15.05
C SER A 411 -1.42 21.03 -13.82
N ARG A 412 -2.32 22.00 -14.00
CA ARG A 412 -3.04 22.65 -12.90
C ARG A 412 -4.26 21.80 -12.57
N ARG A 413 -4.23 21.08 -11.43
CA ARG A 413 -5.34 20.22 -11.01
C ARG A 413 -6.41 21.00 -10.28
N THR A 414 -6.00 21.96 -9.45
CA THR A 414 -6.86 22.92 -8.76
C THR A 414 -6.19 24.28 -8.73
N SER A 415 -6.86 25.30 -8.20
CA SER A 415 -6.23 26.62 -8.04
C SER A 415 -4.99 26.59 -7.15
N GLN A 416 -4.87 25.60 -6.26
CA GLN A 416 -3.81 25.49 -5.25
C GLN A 416 -2.79 24.37 -5.53
N VAL A 417 -3.05 23.47 -6.48
CA VAL A 417 -2.22 22.27 -6.71
C VAL A 417 -1.80 22.15 -8.17
N ALA A 418 -0.49 22.05 -8.39
CA ALA A 418 0.13 21.68 -9.64
C ALA A 418 0.59 20.21 -9.59
N HIS A 419 0.49 19.53 -10.72
CA HIS A 419 0.99 18.17 -10.93
C HIS A 419 2.12 18.21 -11.95
N LEU A 420 3.22 17.52 -11.64
CA LEU A 420 4.38 17.41 -12.52
C LEU A 420 4.67 15.94 -12.82
N SER A 421 5.01 15.65 -14.07
CA SER A 421 5.49 14.35 -14.52
C SER A 421 6.86 14.52 -15.17
N LEU A 422 7.88 13.83 -14.65
CA LEU A 422 9.26 14.01 -15.06
C LEU A 422 10.10 12.74 -14.92
N ASN A 423 11.15 12.63 -15.73
CA ASN A 423 12.17 11.58 -15.61
C ASN A 423 13.51 12.18 -15.23
N LYS A 424 14.30 11.45 -14.44
CA LYS A 424 15.70 11.82 -14.18
C LYS A 424 16.56 11.44 -15.37
N GLY A 425 17.19 12.42 -15.99
CA GLY A 425 17.89 12.27 -17.27
C GLY A 425 17.64 13.46 -18.19
N SER A 426 18.44 13.56 -19.25
CA SER A 426 18.35 14.64 -20.24
C SER A 426 17.96 14.09 -21.60
N ASP A 427 16.66 14.08 -21.89
CA ASP A 427 16.12 13.84 -23.22
C ASP A 427 15.56 15.15 -23.77
N ASN A 428 16.31 15.75 -24.69
CA ASN A 428 15.95 17.03 -25.31
C ASN A 428 14.95 16.87 -26.47
N SER A 429 14.58 15.64 -26.84
CA SER A 429 13.64 15.36 -27.93
C SER A 429 12.17 15.42 -27.51
N VAL A 430 11.91 15.48 -26.20
CA VAL A 430 10.58 15.46 -25.61
C VAL A 430 9.89 16.83 -25.71
N GLU A 431 8.60 16.81 -26.03
CA GLU A 431 7.72 17.95 -25.83
C GLU A 431 7.10 17.93 -24.44
N THR A 432 7.13 19.07 -23.75
CA THR A 432 6.45 19.24 -22.47
C THR A 432 5.03 19.74 -22.69
N ILE A 433 4.07 19.04 -22.11
CA ILE A 433 2.65 19.38 -22.20
C ILE A 433 2.24 20.19 -20.96
N PHE A 434 1.62 21.35 -21.19
CA PHE A 434 1.02 22.20 -20.15
C PHE A 434 -0.49 22.05 -20.19
N HIS A 435 -1.09 21.62 -19.08
CA HIS A 435 -2.53 21.60 -18.90
C HIS A 435 -2.96 22.76 -17.99
N GLY A 436 -3.07 23.94 -18.59
CA GLY A 436 -3.68 25.13 -17.99
C GLY A 436 -5.17 25.25 -18.35
N GLU A 437 -5.67 26.48 -18.44
CA GLU A 437 -6.96 26.75 -19.10
C GLU A 437 -6.92 26.37 -20.59
N VAL A 438 -5.73 26.46 -21.18
CA VAL A 438 -5.44 26.09 -22.56
C VAL A 438 -4.34 25.03 -22.54
N MET A 439 -4.54 23.95 -23.28
CA MET A 439 -3.51 22.93 -23.46
C MET A 439 -2.44 23.45 -24.42
N ARG A 440 -1.17 23.35 -24.01
CA ARG A 440 -0.02 23.80 -24.81
C ARG A 440 1.05 22.72 -24.86
N SER A 441 1.76 22.63 -25.99
CA SER A 441 2.94 21.77 -26.14
C SER A 441 4.15 22.62 -26.50
N ILE A 442 5.25 22.45 -25.78
CA ILE A 442 6.49 23.21 -26.00
C ILE A 442 7.67 22.27 -25.87
N ALA A 443 8.60 22.30 -26.83
CA ALA A 443 9.82 21.51 -26.78
C ALA A 443 10.62 21.78 -25.49
N TRP A 444 10.99 20.71 -24.77
CA TRP A 444 11.73 20.82 -23.51
C TRP A 444 13.09 21.51 -23.69
N SER A 445 13.73 21.28 -24.84
CA SER A 445 14.97 21.95 -25.24
C SER A 445 14.87 23.48 -25.27
N LYS A 446 13.70 24.03 -25.65
CA LYS A 446 13.43 25.47 -25.62
C LYS A 446 13.16 25.94 -24.19
N LEU A 447 12.38 25.18 -23.41
CA LEU A 447 12.04 25.52 -22.03
C LEU A 447 13.25 25.54 -21.09
N ARG A 448 14.26 24.70 -21.34
CA ARG A 448 15.54 24.72 -20.61
C ARG A 448 16.32 26.02 -20.73
N GLN A 449 16.02 26.84 -21.75
CA GLN A 449 16.68 28.11 -22.00
C GLN A 449 15.84 29.31 -21.55
N LEU A 450 14.62 29.07 -21.04
CA LEU A 450 13.71 30.12 -20.60
C LEU A 450 13.79 30.33 -19.09
N GLU A 451 13.48 31.55 -18.69
CA GLU A 451 13.40 31.94 -17.28
C GLU A 451 12.24 31.23 -16.56
N PRO A 452 12.35 30.99 -15.23
CA PRO A 452 11.32 30.32 -14.42
C PRO A 452 9.90 30.88 -14.61
N GLU A 453 9.78 32.20 -14.72
CA GLU A 453 8.50 32.89 -14.89
C GLU A 453 7.77 32.49 -16.18
N HIS A 454 8.50 32.09 -17.23
CA HIS A 454 7.87 31.60 -18.46
C HIS A 454 7.09 30.31 -18.24
N LEU A 455 7.56 29.43 -17.35
CA LEU A 455 6.85 28.18 -17.02
C LEU A 455 5.55 28.49 -16.30
N ALA A 456 5.57 29.46 -15.38
CA ALA A 456 4.36 29.94 -14.69
C ALA A 456 3.35 30.52 -15.69
N LEU A 457 3.80 31.41 -16.57
CA LEU A 457 2.94 32.04 -17.58
C LEU A 457 2.39 31.04 -18.60
N ALA A 458 3.21 30.07 -19.03
CA ALA A 458 2.77 29.00 -19.92
C ALA A 458 1.67 28.13 -19.31
N LEU A 459 1.67 27.94 -17.99
CA LEU A 459 0.65 27.18 -17.29
C LEU A 459 -0.62 28.00 -16.99
N PHE A 460 -0.48 29.27 -16.61
CA PHE A 460 -1.57 30.04 -16.02
C PHE A 460 -2.23 31.08 -16.93
N LEU A 461 -1.55 31.57 -17.97
CA LEU A 461 -2.14 32.61 -18.82
C LEU A 461 -3.21 32.07 -19.77
N PRO A 462 -4.29 32.84 -20.03
CA PRO A 462 -5.20 32.59 -21.14
C PRO A 462 -4.49 32.65 -22.50
N GLU A 463 -5.16 32.18 -23.56
CA GLU A 463 -4.55 32.07 -24.90
C GLU A 463 -4.08 33.41 -25.46
N ALA A 464 -4.92 34.43 -25.40
CA ALA A 464 -4.63 35.70 -26.06
C ALA A 464 -3.42 36.42 -25.46
N PRO A 465 -3.28 36.59 -24.11
CA PRO A 465 -2.05 37.12 -23.52
C PRO A 465 -0.83 36.23 -23.82
N TYR A 466 -0.97 34.91 -23.77
CA TYR A 466 0.16 34.02 -24.02
C TYR A 466 0.69 34.10 -25.46
N ARG A 467 -0.17 34.32 -26.46
CA ARG A 467 0.26 34.53 -27.85
C ARG A 467 1.18 35.73 -28.00
N LEU A 468 0.97 36.79 -27.21
CA LEU A 468 1.84 37.96 -27.22
C LEU A 468 3.27 37.62 -26.76
N LEU A 469 3.41 36.69 -25.80
CA LEU A 469 4.72 36.15 -25.40
C LEU A 469 5.32 35.28 -26.51
N GLN A 470 4.52 34.42 -27.15
CA GLN A 470 5.01 33.55 -28.23
C GLN A 470 5.49 34.35 -29.46
N GLN A 471 4.83 35.46 -29.75
CA GLN A 471 5.16 36.38 -30.84
C GLN A 471 6.26 37.38 -30.46
N ASN A 472 6.77 37.36 -29.22
CA ASN A 472 7.72 38.31 -28.66
C ASN A 472 7.25 39.78 -28.70
N LEU A 473 5.93 40.02 -28.70
CA LEU A 473 5.35 41.38 -28.57
C LEU A 473 5.45 41.89 -27.13
N ILE A 474 5.44 40.95 -26.18
CA ILE A 474 5.76 41.16 -24.76
C ILE A 474 6.87 40.17 -24.41
N GLN A 475 7.93 40.63 -23.75
CA GLN A 475 9.12 39.83 -23.47
C GLN A 475 9.72 40.15 -22.10
N PHE A 476 10.50 39.22 -21.57
CA PHE A 476 11.30 39.46 -20.37
C PHE A 476 12.62 40.10 -20.76
N ASP A 477 13.03 41.14 -20.05
CA ASP A 477 14.34 41.74 -20.25
C ASP A 477 15.44 40.83 -19.71
N LEU A 478 16.14 40.16 -20.62
CA LEU A 478 17.33 39.35 -20.32
C LEU A 478 18.48 40.19 -19.72
N VAL A 479 18.48 41.49 -20.01
CA VAL A 479 19.41 42.49 -19.45
C VAL A 479 18.59 43.64 -18.92
N PRO A 480 18.77 44.09 -17.66
CA PRO A 480 17.99 45.19 -17.11
C PRO A 480 18.19 46.46 -17.95
N LYS A 481 17.20 46.76 -18.80
CA LYS A 481 17.13 47.99 -19.58
C LYS A 481 16.44 49.06 -18.75
N LYS A 482 16.86 50.31 -18.92
CA LYS A 482 16.13 51.46 -18.36
C LYS A 482 14.94 51.73 -19.27
N HIS A 483 13.79 51.21 -18.88
CA HIS A 483 12.51 51.61 -19.48
C HIS A 483 12.04 52.93 -18.90
N ASN A 484 11.08 53.56 -19.57
CA ASN A 484 10.39 54.72 -19.01
C ASN A 484 9.48 54.28 -17.85
N ASP A 485 9.77 54.78 -16.65
CA ASP A 485 9.04 54.42 -15.43
C ASP A 485 7.54 54.71 -15.54
N ILE A 486 7.14 55.81 -16.21
CA ILE A 486 5.73 56.19 -16.38
C ILE A 486 4.99 55.18 -17.27
N GLY A 487 5.55 54.86 -18.43
CA GLY A 487 4.94 53.89 -19.37
C GLY A 487 4.83 52.49 -18.75
N VAL A 488 5.82 52.08 -17.95
CA VAL A 488 5.79 50.80 -17.22
C VAL A 488 4.72 50.81 -16.12
N GLU A 489 4.55 51.91 -15.38
CA GLU A 489 3.47 52.01 -14.39
C GLU A 489 2.09 51.97 -15.05
N GLN A 490 1.89 52.67 -16.17
CA GLN A 490 0.63 52.60 -16.90
C GLN A 490 0.34 51.18 -17.41
N PHE A 491 1.36 50.49 -17.94
CA PHE A 491 1.22 49.08 -18.33
C PHE A 491 0.87 48.19 -17.13
N LYS A 492 1.56 48.32 -15.99
CA LYS A 492 1.24 47.56 -14.77
C LYS A 492 -0.19 47.78 -14.28
N ASN A 493 -0.71 48.99 -14.46
CA ASN A 493 -2.07 49.36 -14.06
C ASN A 493 -3.14 48.91 -15.06
N SER A 494 -2.78 48.66 -16.33
CA SER A 494 -3.69 48.13 -17.35
C SER A 494 -4.24 46.74 -16.99
N ASN A 495 -5.37 46.34 -17.57
CA ASN A 495 -5.94 45.00 -17.34
C ASN A 495 -4.97 43.89 -17.78
N LEU A 496 -4.24 44.11 -18.88
CA LEU A 496 -3.25 43.17 -19.39
C LEU A 496 -2.03 43.03 -18.45
N GLY A 497 -1.48 44.15 -17.96
CA GLY A 497 -0.37 44.12 -17.01
C GLY A 497 -0.77 43.57 -15.64
N GLN A 498 -1.99 43.88 -15.17
CA GLN A 498 -2.56 43.25 -13.99
C GLN A 498 -2.74 41.74 -14.18
N CYS A 499 -3.13 41.27 -15.37
CA CYS A 499 -3.20 39.84 -15.69
C CYS A 499 -1.83 39.16 -15.53
N TYR A 500 -0.78 39.68 -16.16
CA TYR A 500 0.58 39.14 -15.99
C TYR A 500 1.05 39.17 -14.53
N SER A 501 0.87 40.30 -13.86
CA SER A 501 1.27 40.45 -12.45
C SER A 501 0.50 39.50 -11.53
N HIS A 502 -0.78 39.28 -11.78
CA HIS A 502 -1.63 38.39 -10.98
C HIS A 502 -1.15 36.95 -11.03
N HIS A 503 -0.76 36.45 -12.22
CA HIS A 503 -0.29 35.08 -12.38
C HIS A 503 1.16 34.87 -11.92
N LEU A 504 1.96 35.93 -11.83
CA LEU A 504 3.33 35.89 -11.32
C LEU A 504 3.42 36.11 -9.80
N GLN A 505 2.45 36.78 -9.18
CA GLN A 505 2.45 37.07 -7.74
C GLN A 505 1.26 36.43 -7.01
N PRO A 506 1.37 35.19 -6.50
CA PRO A 506 0.34 34.63 -5.64
C PRO A 506 0.28 35.42 -4.32
N LYS A 507 -0.93 35.82 -3.91
CA LYS A 507 -1.18 36.45 -2.59
C LYS A 507 -0.86 35.45 -1.49
N VAL A 508 0.35 35.50 -0.92
CA VAL A 508 0.72 34.71 0.26
C VAL A 508 0.32 35.51 1.50
N ASP A 509 -0.75 35.08 2.18
CA ASP A 509 -1.17 35.67 3.46
C ASP A 509 -0.07 35.52 4.50
N GLY A 510 0.36 36.65 5.09
CA GLY A 510 1.26 36.69 6.23
C GLY A 510 2.72 37.07 5.93
N ALA A 511 3.16 37.10 4.67
CA ALA A 511 4.50 37.55 4.31
C ALA A 511 4.60 39.09 4.24
N LYS A 512 4.35 39.77 5.35
CA LYS A 512 4.85 41.14 5.50
C LYS A 512 6.37 41.06 5.45
N HIS A 513 7.00 41.63 4.42
CA HIS A 513 8.46 41.86 4.26
C HIS A 513 9.32 40.91 3.42
N SER A 514 8.80 40.20 2.43
CA SER A 514 9.67 39.65 1.37
C SER A 514 9.91 40.71 0.28
N LYS A 515 11.16 41.13 0.07
CA LYS A 515 11.59 42.04 -1.03
C LYS A 515 11.61 41.36 -2.41
N TRP A 516 11.14 40.13 -2.51
CA TRP A 516 11.13 39.39 -3.77
C TRP A 516 9.98 39.86 -4.65
N SER A 517 10.29 40.29 -5.87
CA SER A 517 9.34 40.65 -6.91
C SER A 517 9.69 39.87 -8.17
N PRO A 518 8.79 39.02 -8.70
CA PRO A 518 9.05 38.27 -9.92
C PRO A 518 9.26 39.23 -11.10
N ARG A 519 10.06 38.82 -12.09
CA ARG A 519 10.24 39.62 -13.30
C ARG A 519 8.93 39.67 -14.06
N MET A 520 8.50 40.85 -14.49
CA MET A 520 7.27 41.00 -15.27
C MET A 520 7.64 41.17 -16.75
N PRO A 521 6.98 40.46 -17.69
CA PRO A 521 7.23 40.67 -19.10
C PRO A 521 6.66 42.04 -19.51
N LEU A 522 7.42 42.79 -20.32
CA LEU A 522 7.08 44.14 -20.75
C LEU A 522 6.93 44.21 -22.28
N PRO A 523 6.04 45.08 -22.79
CA PRO A 523 5.96 45.36 -24.22
C PRO A 523 7.18 46.18 -24.69
N SER A 524 7.33 46.31 -26.01
CA SER A 524 8.43 47.09 -26.60
C SER A 524 8.43 48.57 -26.15
N ASP A 525 9.61 49.21 -26.18
CA ASP A 525 9.78 50.62 -25.80
C ASP A 525 8.88 51.58 -26.61
N ALA A 526 8.56 51.24 -27.86
CA ALA A 526 7.64 52.04 -28.69
C ALA A 526 6.21 52.05 -28.13
N ILE A 527 5.76 50.92 -27.57
CA ILE A 527 4.43 50.80 -26.95
C ILE A 527 4.44 51.50 -25.58
N LEU A 528 5.50 51.31 -24.78
CA LEU A 528 5.65 52.01 -23.49
C LEU A 528 5.67 53.54 -23.65
N ALA A 529 6.33 54.04 -24.70
CA ALA A 529 6.31 55.47 -25.04
C ALA A 529 4.94 55.95 -25.52
N ALA A 530 4.17 55.12 -26.22
CA ALA A 530 2.78 55.45 -26.57
C ALA A 530 1.88 55.56 -25.34
N LEU A 531 2.05 54.65 -24.36
CA LEU A 531 1.30 54.67 -23.09
C LEU A 531 1.65 55.87 -22.20
N GLU A 532 2.89 56.34 -22.23
CA GLU A 532 3.30 57.56 -21.52
C GLU A 532 2.52 58.80 -21.99
N ASN A 533 2.20 58.89 -23.28
CA ASN A 533 1.52 60.04 -23.86
C ASN A 533 0.01 60.11 -23.52
N LEU A 534 -0.55 59.07 -22.89
CA LEU A 534 -1.92 59.08 -22.38
C LEU A 534 -1.96 59.80 -21.02
N ALA A 535 -2.45 61.04 -21.03
CA ALA A 535 -2.38 61.98 -19.91
C ALA A 535 -3.02 61.47 -18.60
N ILE A 536 -2.34 61.74 -17.48
CA ILE A 536 -2.71 61.40 -16.11
C ILE A 536 -3.86 62.30 -15.61
N ASP A 537 -5.07 62.08 -16.10
CA ASP A 537 -6.25 62.55 -15.39
C ASP A 537 -6.76 61.38 -14.53
N ASN A 538 -6.91 61.61 -13.22
CA ASN A 538 -7.43 60.64 -12.25
C ASN A 538 -8.94 60.38 -12.44
N ASP A 539 -9.35 60.13 -13.68
CA ASP A 539 -10.70 59.76 -14.08
C ASP A 539 -10.79 58.23 -14.16
N PRO A 540 -11.82 57.56 -13.61
CA PRO A 540 -12.08 56.14 -13.87
C PRO A 540 -12.13 55.77 -15.37
N ALA A 541 -12.34 56.72 -16.29
CA ALA A 541 -12.23 56.50 -17.73
C ALA A 541 -10.77 56.34 -18.24
N HIS A 542 -9.76 56.65 -17.43
CA HIS A 542 -8.34 56.59 -17.80
C HIS A 542 -7.84 55.16 -18.07
N LEU A 543 -8.22 54.20 -17.22
CA LEU A 543 -7.87 52.79 -17.41
C LEU A 543 -8.48 52.22 -18.69
N ALA A 544 -9.71 52.62 -19.03
CA ALA A 544 -10.36 52.20 -20.26
C ALA A 544 -9.61 52.71 -21.51
N ARG A 545 -9.09 53.94 -21.48
CA ARG A 545 -8.27 54.48 -22.59
C ARG A 545 -6.92 53.79 -22.73
N ILE A 546 -6.29 53.41 -21.61
CA ILE A 546 -5.04 52.62 -21.63
C ILE A 546 -5.29 51.26 -22.27
N ASP A 547 -6.37 50.58 -21.88
CA ASP A 547 -6.72 49.30 -22.45
C ASP A 547 -7.10 49.43 -23.94
N GLU A 548 -7.91 50.41 -24.35
CA GLU A 548 -8.24 50.68 -25.76
C GLU A 548 -6.98 50.91 -26.62
N GLU A 549 -6.00 51.66 -26.11
CA GLU A 549 -4.76 51.90 -26.84
C GLU A 549 -3.88 50.64 -26.90
N LEU A 550 -3.87 49.81 -25.85
CA LEU A 550 -3.20 48.50 -25.87
C LEU A 550 -3.89 47.52 -26.83
N GLU A 551 -5.22 47.49 -26.88
CA GLU A 551 -6.01 46.69 -27.83
C GLU A 551 -5.64 47.07 -29.26
N ARG A 552 -5.55 48.37 -29.55
CA ARG A 552 -5.17 48.90 -30.87
C ARG A 552 -3.72 48.58 -31.26
N LEU A 553 -2.78 48.67 -30.31
CA LEU A 553 -1.36 48.50 -30.57
C LEU A 553 -0.92 47.03 -30.62
N LEU A 554 -1.59 46.15 -29.87
CA LEU A 554 -1.27 44.72 -29.77
C LEU A 554 -2.22 43.83 -30.57
N ASP A 555 -3.25 44.40 -31.22
CA ASP A 555 -4.27 43.70 -32.01
C ASP A 555 -4.94 42.56 -31.21
N ILE A 556 -5.42 42.89 -30.01
CA ILE A 556 -6.00 41.95 -29.05
C ILE A 556 -7.27 42.55 -28.42
N GLU A 557 -8.26 41.72 -28.09
CA GLU A 557 -9.43 42.13 -27.31
C GLU A 557 -9.16 41.91 -25.81
N ILE A 558 -8.79 42.97 -25.08
CA ILE A 558 -8.47 42.93 -23.63
C ILE A 558 -9.72 42.70 -22.79
N ALA A 559 -10.89 43.15 -23.25
CA ALA A 559 -12.18 42.88 -22.57
C ALA A 559 -12.43 41.37 -22.32
N SER A 560 -11.85 40.48 -23.13
CA SER A 560 -11.94 39.03 -22.99
C SER A 560 -11.00 38.41 -21.93
N VAL A 561 -10.08 39.20 -21.36
CA VAL A 561 -9.05 38.75 -20.40
C VAL A 561 -9.58 38.67 -18.95
N ASN A 562 -10.80 39.17 -18.68
CA ASN A 562 -11.41 39.20 -17.35
C ASN A 562 -12.07 37.86 -16.96
N HIS A 563 -11.26 36.89 -16.54
CA HIS A 563 -11.73 35.71 -15.79
C HIS A 563 -11.00 35.62 -14.45
N SER A 564 -11.69 36.01 -13.36
CA SER A 564 -11.25 35.73 -11.98
C SER A 564 -11.67 34.33 -11.53
N PRO A 565 -10.80 33.59 -10.83
CA PRO A 565 -11.26 32.64 -9.82
C PRO A 565 -10.58 32.83 -8.45
N THR A 566 -11.44 32.84 -7.43
CA THR A 566 -11.21 32.92 -5.98
C THR A 566 -10.37 31.75 -5.44
N VAL A 567 -9.40 32.04 -4.56
CA VAL A 567 -8.68 31.03 -3.74
C VAL A 567 -8.88 31.34 -2.26
N ALA A 568 -9.42 30.37 -1.50
CA ALA A 568 -9.71 30.47 -0.07
C ALA A 568 -8.48 30.14 0.81
N ALA A 569 -8.32 30.88 1.91
CA ALA A 569 -7.24 30.75 2.89
C ALA A 569 -7.47 29.62 3.91
N VAL A 570 -6.39 28.99 4.39
CA VAL A 570 -6.41 27.87 5.35
C VAL A 570 -5.97 28.35 6.75
N PRO A 571 -6.73 28.07 7.83
CA PRO A 571 -6.29 28.34 9.21
C PRO A 571 -5.58 27.15 9.86
N VAL A 572 -4.54 27.41 10.67
CA VAL A 572 -3.80 26.41 11.47
C VAL A 572 -4.29 26.45 12.93
N SER A 573 -4.52 25.28 13.53
CA SER A 573 -4.98 25.12 14.93
C SER A 573 -3.97 24.31 15.76
N HIS A 574 -3.66 24.79 16.96
CA HIS A 574 -2.88 24.08 17.99
C HIS A 574 -3.75 23.87 19.23
N ARG A 575 -3.88 22.62 19.73
CA ARG A 575 -4.38 22.33 21.09
C ARG A 575 -3.79 21.03 21.65
N GLU A 576 -3.21 21.12 22.84
CA GLU A 576 -2.68 20.00 23.63
C GLU A 576 -3.60 19.69 24.83
N ALA A 577 -3.76 18.41 25.19
CA ALA A 577 -4.44 17.95 26.40
C ALA A 577 -3.60 16.91 27.15
N LYS A 578 -3.47 17.05 28.47
CA LYS A 578 -2.78 16.10 29.37
C LYS A 578 -3.67 14.87 29.62
N GLU A 579 -3.23 13.68 29.22
CA GLU A 579 -3.90 12.40 29.52
C GLU A 579 -3.55 11.84 30.92
N ASP A 580 -4.50 11.07 31.49
CA ASP A 580 -4.43 10.46 32.82
C ASP A 580 -3.71 9.09 32.80
N LYS A 581 -2.75 8.87 33.71
CA LYS A 581 -1.81 7.73 33.71
C LYS A 581 -2.48 6.36 33.83
N LYS A 582 -3.59 6.26 34.57
CA LYS A 582 -4.31 4.98 34.75
C LYS A 582 -5.04 4.57 33.47
N LYS A 583 -5.59 5.54 32.75
CA LYS A 583 -6.23 5.31 31.44
C LYS A 583 -5.19 4.93 30.39
N LEU A 584 -4.03 5.59 30.40
CA LEU A 584 -2.90 5.25 29.54
C LEU A 584 -2.40 3.81 29.78
N SER A 585 -2.22 3.40 31.03
CA SER A 585 -1.79 2.03 31.38
C SER A 585 -2.77 0.98 30.85
N ASN A 586 -4.08 1.17 31.07
CA ASN A 586 -5.09 0.24 30.58
C ASN A 586 -5.15 0.20 29.05
N LYS A 587 -5.01 1.36 28.39
CA LYS A 587 -4.96 1.47 26.94
C LYS A 587 -3.77 0.70 26.36
N ILE A 588 -2.59 0.83 26.94
CA ILE A 588 -1.39 0.13 26.48
C ILE A 588 -1.52 -1.38 26.71
N ILE A 589 -2.04 -1.83 27.86
CA ILE A 589 -2.27 -3.26 28.12
C ILE A 589 -3.27 -3.83 27.12
N GLN A 590 -4.38 -3.13 26.85
CA GLN A 590 -5.36 -3.56 25.86
C GLN A 590 -4.75 -3.65 24.46
N LEU A 591 -3.95 -2.66 24.07
CA LEU A 591 -3.25 -2.65 22.79
C LEU A 591 -2.33 -3.86 22.62
N ILE A 592 -1.64 -4.27 23.69
CA ILE A 592 -0.75 -5.44 23.68
C ILE A 592 -1.52 -6.76 23.71
N GLN A 593 -2.59 -6.84 24.51
CA GLN A 593 -3.45 -8.01 24.55
C GLN A 593 -4.10 -8.30 23.21
N VAL A 594 -4.51 -7.25 22.49
CA VAL A 594 -5.06 -7.35 21.13
C VAL A 594 -4.00 -7.80 20.13
N ARG A 595 -2.75 -7.35 20.32
CA ARG A 595 -1.63 -7.84 19.51
C ARG A 595 -1.31 -9.33 19.75
N GLY A 596 -1.81 -9.89 20.84
CA GLY A 596 -1.44 -11.21 21.34
C GLY A 596 -0.11 -11.15 22.08
N VAL A 597 -0.09 -11.70 23.30
CA VAL A 597 1.18 -11.96 23.98
C VAL A 597 1.69 -13.30 23.47
N PRO A 598 2.84 -13.36 22.79
CA PRO A 598 3.31 -14.59 22.18
C PRO A 598 3.59 -15.68 23.22
N GLU A 599 2.99 -16.86 23.05
CA GLU A 599 3.30 -18.04 23.85
C GLU A 599 4.42 -18.84 23.20
N PHE A 600 5.56 -18.89 23.87
CA PHE A 600 6.72 -19.65 23.44
C PHE A 600 6.81 -20.99 24.20
N PRO A 601 7.07 -22.12 23.52
CA PRO A 601 7.37 -22.26 22.09
C PRO A 601 6.16 -22.48 21.16
N THR A 602 4.97 -22.75 21.72
CA THR A 602 3.79 -23.26 21.01
C THR A 602 3.40 -22.46 19.76
N HIS A 603 3.30 -21.13 19.86
CA HIS A 603 2.82 -20.30 18.75
C HIS A 603 3.75 -20.31 17.53
N TYR A 604 5.04 -20.58 17.74
CA TYR A 604 6.06 -20.55 16.69
C TYR A 604 6.24 -21.90 16.01
N MET A 605 5.60 -22.95 16.52
CA MET A 605 5.70 -24.30 15.97
C MET A 605 4.66 -24.59 14.88
N TYR A 606 3.61 -23.78 14.75
CA TYR A 606 2.50 -24.02 13.81
C TYR A 606 2.91 -24.04 12.33
N GLU A 607 4.03 -23.42 11.96
CA GLU A 607 4.52 -23.38 10.59
C GLU A 607 5.29 -24.64 10.16
N PHE A 608 5.69 -25.48 11.11
CA PHE A 608 6.51 -26.64 10.85
C PHE A 608 5.65 -27.90 10.84
N TYR A 609 5.77 -28.69 9.76
CA TYR A 609 5.04 -29.94 9.62
C TYR A 609 5.66 -31.02 10.53
N LEU A 610 5.02 -31.28 11.69
CA LEU A 610 5.32 -32.36 12.64
C LEU A 610 6.84 -32.54 12.96
N PRO A 611 7.52 -31.53 13.52
CA PRO A 611 8.91 -31.69 13.96
C PRO A 611 9.04 -32.70 15.10
N GLU A 612 10.16 -33.43 15.16
CA GLU A 612 10.52 -34.25 16.33
C GLU A 612 10.84 -33.33 17.53
N LEU A 613 10.30 -33.68 18.71
CA LEU A 613 10.32 -32.82 19.90
C LEU A 613 11.03 -33.48 21.09
N SER A 614 11.94 -32.72 21.70
CA SER A 614 12.47 -33.00 23.03
C SER A 614 11.58 -32.38 24.10
N HIS A 615 11.23 -33.19 25.10
CA HIS A 615 10.43 -32.77 26.25
C HIS A 615 11.34 -32.41 27.44
N TYR A 616 11.13 -31.23 28.01
CA TYR A 616 11.85 -30.76 29.20
C TYR A 616 10.88 -30.47 30.33
N SER A 617 11.17 -30.99 31.53
CA SER A 617 10.31 -30.78 32.69
C SER A 617 10.33 -29.33 33.14
N ARG A 618 9.15 -28.72 33.25
CA ARG A 618 8.97 -27.42 33.87
C ARG A 618 9.17 -27.52 35.39
N GLN A 619 9.73 -26.47 35.96
CA GLN A 619 9.96 -26.30 37.38
C GLN A 619 9.39 -24.95 37.84
N ASP A 620 9.24 -24.74 39.15
CA ASP A 620 8.61 -23.53 39.72
C ASP A 620 9.42 -22.23 39.47
N SER A 621 10.74 -22.36 39.34
CA SER A 621 11.64 -21.26 38.99
C SER A 621 12.22 -21.40 37.57
N PRO A 622 12.48 -20.28 36.87
CA PRO A 622 12.99 -20.30 35.50
C PRO A 622 14.40 -20.89 35.43
N TRP A 623 14.72 -21.51 34.28
CA TRP A 623 16.04 -22.06 34.02
C TRP A 623 17.06 -20.94 33.74
N GLU A 624 18.28 -21.09 34.21
CA GLU A 624 19.39 -20.17 33.93
C GLU A 624 20.61 -20.94 33.40
N ILE A 625 21.33 -20.35 32.44
CA ILE A 625 22.56 -20.93 31.91
C ILE A 625 23.67 -20.71 32.95
N SER A 626 24.14 -21.81 33.53
CA SER A 626 25.16 -21.81 34.60
C SER A 626 26.59 -21.89 34.06
N SER A 627 26.81 -22.65 32.98
CA SER A 627 28.11 -22.79 32.34
C SER A 627 28.00 -23.10 30.85
N GLU A 628 29.02 -22.72 30.10
CA GLU A 628 29.20 -23.01 28.67
C GLU A 628 30.58 -23.64 28.49
N PHE A 629 30.63 -24.86 27.93
CA PHE A 629 31.89 -25.56 27.66
C PHE A 629 31.82 -26.37 26.36
N MET A 630 32.69 -26.05 25.40
CA MET A 630 32.81 -26.74 24.10
C MET A 630 31.48 -26.93 23.36
N GLY A 631 30.62 -25.89 23.35
CA GLY A 631 29.31 -25.93 22.70
C GLY A 631 28.22 -26.70 23.46
N THR A 632 28.54 -27.20 24.66
CA THR A 632 27.56 -27.75 25.61
C THR A 632 27.21 -26.70 26.65
N TYR A 633 25.92 -26.54 26.93
CA TYR A 633 25.37 -25.57 27.86
C TYR A 633 24.76 -26.30 29.05
N GLN A 634 25.15 -25.93 30.26
CA GLN A 634 24.58 -26.45 31.49
C GLN A 634 23.57 -25.46 32.04
N LEU A 635 22.31 -25.87 32.15
CA LEU A 635 21.25 -25.10 32.76
C LEU A 635 21.01 -25.56 34.19
N LYS A 636 20.87 -24.61 35.11
CA LYS A 636 20.51 -24.83 36.51
C LYS A 636 19.21 -24.10 36.84
N ASN A 637 18.45 -24.68 37.76
CA ASN A 637 17.32 -24.00 38.37
C ASN A 637 17.74 -23.41 39.73
N GLN A 638 17.33 -22.17 40.03
CA GLN A 638 17.65 -21.48 41.29
C GLN A 638 17.13 -22.20 42.54
N ASP A 639 16.05 -22.99 42.44
CA ASP A 639 15.39 -23.57 43.62
C ASP A 639 15.61 -25.08 43.84
N ASN A 640 15.89 -25.87 42.79
CA ASN A 640 15.82 -27.34 42.86
C ASN A 640 17.13 -28.10 42.55
N ASP A 641 18.25 -27.40 42.33
CA ASP A 641 19.57 -27.94 41.96
C ASP A 641 19.56 -28.96 40.80
N ALA A 642 18.47 -29.00 40.03
CA ALA A 642 18.34 -29.79 38.84
C ALA A 642 19.24 -29.21 37.74
N GLU A 643 19.99 -30.09 37.07
CA GLU A 643 20.90 -29.74 35.99
C GLU A 643 20.46 -30.40 34.69
N ILE A 644 20.45 -29.63 33.61
CA ILE A 644 20.22 -30.13 32.25
C ILE A 644 21.40 -29.71 31.39
N ALA A 645 21.97 -30.66 30.64
CA ALA A 645 23.01 -30.38 29.65
C ALA A 645 22.42 -30.47 28.25
N VAL A 646 22.62 -29.44 27.44
CA VAL A 646 22.19 -29.41 26.03
C VAL A 646 23.36 -29.02 25.12
N SER A 647 23.43 -29.63 23.94
CA SER A 647 24.53 -29.49 22.98
C SER A 647 24.33 -28.38 21.94
N ASN A 648 23.28 -27.56 22.10
CA ASN A 648 22.92 -26.50 21.17
C ASN A 648 22.59 -25.20 21.92
N GLU A 649 23.21 -24.11 21.47
CA GLU A 649 23.03 -22.77 22.02
C GLU A 649 21.57 -22.30 21.93
N PHE A 650 20.93 -22.46 20.77
CA PHE A 650 19.54 -22.03 20.58
C PHE A 650 18.59 -22.84 21.46
N THR A 651 18.84 -24.14 21.64
CA THR A 651 18.06 -24.98 22.55
C THR A 651 18.23 -24.55 24.00
N ALA A 652 19.45 -24.22 24.44
CA ALA A 652 19.69 -23.69 25.79
C ALA A 652 18.90 -22.41 26.04
N HIS A 653 18.97 -21.46 25.11
CA HIS A 653 18.26 -20.18 25.23
C HIS A 653 16.74 -20.36 25.11
N ALA A 654 16.27 -21.28 24.27
CA ALA A 654 14.86 -21.65 24.16
C ALA A 654 14.33 -22.21 25.48
N ILE A 655 15.08 -23.08 26.17
CA ILE A 655 14.66 -23.62 27.48
C ILE A 655 14.50 -22.49 28.51
N VAL A 656 15.45 -21.55 28.54
CA VAL A 656 15.35 -20.36 29.41
C VAL A 656 14.10 -19.55 29.08
N LEU A 657 13.86 -19.23 27.81
CA LEU A 657 12.72 -18.43 27.37
C LEU A 657 11.37 -19.13 27.65
N ALA A 658 11.28 -20.42 27.34
CA ALA A 658 10.09 -21.24 27.59
C ALA A 658 9.78 -21.41 29.08
N SER A 659 10.80 -21.32 29.95
CA SER A 659 10.60 -21.45 31.41
C SER A 659 9.78 -20.31 32.02
N TYR A 660 9.65 -19.17 31.34
CA TYR A 660 8.78 -18.06 31.75
C TYR A 660 7.32 -18.21 31.30
N GLY A 661 7.02 -19.16 30.40
CA GLY A 661 5.68 -19.42 29.88
C GLY A 661 4.78 -20.19 30.85
N LYS A 662 3.53 -20.48 30.44
CA LYS A 662 2.57 -21.27 31.26
C LYS A 662 2.46 -22.74 30.86
N GLY A 663 2.97 -23.14 29.70
CA GLY A 663 2.87 -24.51 29.16
C GLY A 663 4.06 -25.41 29.50
N GLU A 664 4.02 -26.65 29.00
CA GLU A 664 5.16 -27.58 28.99
C GLU A 664 6.25 -27.13 28.01
N ILE A 665 7.52 -27.46 28.29
CA ILE A 665 8.64 -27.08 27.45
C ILE A 665 8.89 -28.19 26.43
N ASN A 666 8.26 -28.07 25.26
CA ASN A 666 8.45 -28.96 24.12
C ASN A 666 9.18 -28.21 23.01
N LEU A 667 10.40 -28.63 22.68
CA LEU A 667 11.26 -27.92 21.72
C LEU A 667 11.68 -28.83 20.57
N PRO A 668 11.78 -28.30 19.32
CA PRO A 668 12.28 -29.07 18.18
C PRO A 668 13.72 -29.54 18.37
N ASP A 669 13.99 -30.79 17.98
CA ASP A 669 15.36 -31.34 17.95
C ASP A 669 16.17 -30.73 16.80
N ASP A 670 15.50 -30.34 15.72
CA ASP A 670 16.13 -29.69 14.58
C ASP A 670 16.65 -28.29 14.97
N ARG A 671 17.97 -28.11 14.80
CA ARG A 671 18.67 -26.87 15.13
C ARG A 671 18.16 -25.66 14.34
N THR A 672 17.83 -25.83 13.06
CA THR A 672 17.38 -24.75 12.18
C THR A 672 15.97 -24.29 12.54
N ILE A 673 15.10 -25.24 12.89
CA ILE A 673 13.75 -24.93 13.37
C ILE A 673 13.85 -24.21 14.72
N CYS A 674 14.64 -24.75 15.65
CA CYS A 674 14.84 -24.16 16.98
C CYS A 674 15.41 -22.73 16.90
N SER A 675 16.42 -22.49 16.05
CA SER A 675 16.97 -21.14 15.86
C SER A 675 15.94 -20.17 15.27
N THR A 676 15.12 -20.64 14.33
CA THR A 676 14.09 -19.81 13.68
C THR A 676 13.02 -19.37 14.67
N ILE A 677 12.50 -20.30 15.49
CA ILE A 677 11.46 -19.97 16.48
C ILE A 677 11.98 -19.06 17.59
N VAL A 678 13.24 -19.24 18.03
CA VAL A 678 13.87 -18.38 19.06
C VAL A 678 14.08 -16.97 18.53
N THR A 679 14.59 -16.84 17.31
CA THR A 679 14.84 -15.54 16.68
C THR A 679 13.55 -14.75 16.54
N ARG A 680 12.51 -15.36 15.98
CA ARG A 680 11.19 -14.73 15.83
C ARG A 680 10.55 -14.33 17.15
N TYR A 681 10.68 -15.17 18.18
CA TYR A 681 10.18 -14.83 19.50
C TYR A 681 10.92 -13.63 20.11
N LEU A 682 12.24 -13.53 19.92
CA LEU A 682 13.01 -12.38 20.39
C LEU A 682 12.65 -11.09 19.63
N ASP A 683 12.43 -11.17 18.31
CA ASP A 683 11.93 -10.06 17.50
C ASP A 683 10.57 -9.56 18.01
N ASP A 684 9.61 -10.46 18.23
CA ASP A 684 8.29 -10.10 18.74
C ASP A 684 8.35 -9.44 20.14
N LEU A 685 9.27 -9.89 21.00
CA LEU A 685 9.49 -9.26 22.30
C LEU A 685 10.09 -7.86 22.19
N ASP A 686 11.02 -7.63 21.25
CA ASP A 686 11.59 -6.31 20.99
C ASP A 686 10.53 -5.34 20.44
N ASP A 687 9.67 -5.81 19.54
CA ASP A 687 8.56 -5.04 19.01
C ASP A 687 7.54 -4.63 20.07
N ILE A 688 7.19 -5.56 20.98
CA ILE A 688 6.32 -5.27 22.12
C ILE A 688 6.98 -4.23 23.03
N HIS A 689 8.27 -4.38 23.33
CA HIS A 689 8.99 -3.46 24.20
C HIS A 689 9.06 -2.05 23.60
N THR A 690 9.44 -1.96 22.33
CA THR A 690 9.52 -0.71 21.57
C THR A 690 8.16 -0.02 21.48
N THR A 691 7.08 -0.80 21.33
CA THR A 691 5.71 -0.27 21.32
C THR A 691 5.34 0.31 22.69
N ILE A 692 5.54 -0.44 23.78
CA ILE A 692 5.28 0.07 25.15
C ILE A 692 6.09 1.34 25.40
N TRP A 693 7.37 1.33 25.01
CA TRP A 693 8.27 2.45 25.20
C TRP A 693 7.80 3.69 24.45
N ARG A 694 7.49 3.56 23.14
CA ARG A 694 7.04 4.66 22.30
C ARG A 694 5.73 5.28 22.81
N GLU A 695 4.73 4.45 23.14
CA GLU A 695 3.44 4.95 23.64
C GLU A 695 3.58 5.65 25.01
N CYS A 696 4.44 5.13 25.89
CA CYS A 696 4.72 5.78 27.17
C CYS A 696 5.41 7.14 26.99
N HIS A 697 6.40 7.25 26.11
CA HIS A 697 7.15 8.49 25.86
C HIS A 697 6.38 9.51 25.01
N ALA A 698 5.46 9.05 24.16
CA ALA A 698 4.55 9.93 23.43
C ALA A 698 3.55 10.62 24.36
N ALA A 699 3.07 9.92 25.39
CA ALA A 699 2.05 10.44 26.31
C ALA A 699 2.62 11.12 27.57
N LEU A 700 3.88 10.85 27.95
CA LEU A 700 4.50 11.38 29.16
C LEU A 700 5.76 12.20 28.86
N HIS A 701 5.74 13.49 29.21
CA HIS A 701 6.89 14.39 29.02
C HIS A 701 8.11 14.07 29.91
N GLN A 702 7.95 13.30 30.99
CA GLN A 702 9.04 12.96 31.92
C GLN A 702 9.54 11.53 31.68
N SER A 703 10.74 11.44 31.12
CA SER A 703 11.42 10.17 30.77
C SER A 703 11.46 9.16 31.94
N ASP A 704 11.76 9.59 33.16
CA ASP A 704 11.79 8.69 34.33
C ASP A 704 10.42 8.08 34.65
N THR A 705 9.34 8.84 34.44
CA THR A 705 7.98 8.35 34.70
C THR A 705 7.50 7.40 33.61
N ALA A 706 7.90 7.64 32.36
CA ALA A 706 7.67 6.74 31.25
C ALA A 706 8.41 5.41 31.48
N ASN A 707 9.70 5.46 31.82
CA ASN A 707 10.50 4.26 32.05
C ASN A 707 10.00 3.40 33.22
N ARG A 708 9.49 4.02 34.30
CA ARG A 708 8.83 3.28 35.40
C ARG A 708 7.55 2.59 34.94
N LEU A 709 6.75 3.25 34.10
CA LEU A 709 5.52 2.67 33.56
C LEU A 709 5.83 1.51 32.60
N VAL A 710 6.85 1.66 31.73
CA VAL A 710 7.33 0.59 30.84
C VAL A 710 7.69 -0.66 31.63
N ARG A 711 8.53 -0.54 32.67
CA ARG A 711 8.94 -1.68 33.53
C ARG A 711 7.76 -2.34 34.23
N LYS A 712 6.80 -1.53 34.68
CA LYS A 712 5.59 -2.03 35.34
C LYS A 712 4.74 -2.85 34.37
N LEU A 713 4.46 -2.30 33.18
CA LEU A 713 3.67 -2.96 32.15
C LEU A 713 4.32 -4.25 31.66
N TRP A 714 5.64 -4.23 31.43
CA TRP A 714 6.41 -5.41 31.05
C TRP A 714 6.26 -6.57 32.04
N LYS A 715 6.33 -6.25 33.34
CA LYS A 715 6.17 -7.24 34.42
C LYS A 715 4.74 -7.77 34.50
N GLU A 716 3.73 -6.94 34.29
CA GLU A 716 2.31 -7.34 34.32
C GLU A 716 1.96 -8.32 33.19
N LEU A 717 2.67 -8.29 32.06
CA LEU A 717 2.48 -9.22 30.94
C LEU A 717 3.10 -10.62 31.18
N GLY A 718 3.87 -10.81 32.27
CA GLY A 718 4.50 -12.09 32.58
C GLY A 718 5.63 -12.49 31.62
N LEU A 719 6.24 -11.52 30.93
CA LEU A 719 7.31 -11.75 29.95
C LEU A 719 8.69 -11.93 30.60
N PRO A 720 9.67 -12.56 29.91
CA PRO A 720 11.04 -12.67 30.40
C PRO A 720 11.64 -11.29 30.73
N PRO A 721 12.54 -11.17 31.72
CA PRO A 721 13.15 -9.89 32.06
C PRO A 721 13.86 -9.24 30.86
N TRP A 722 13.59 -7.95 30.61
CA TRP A 722 14.15 -7.24 29.46
C TRP A 722 15.69 -7.29 29.39
N ASN A 723 16.38 -7.25 30.53
CA ASN A 723 17.84 -7.37 30.58
C ASN A 723 18.37 -8.71 30.02
N THR A 724 17.58 -9.78 30.13
CA THR A 724 17.91 -11.09 29.56
C THR A 724 17.70 -11.06 28.04
N ILE A 725 16.59 -10.46 27.59
CA ILE A 725 16.26 -10.31 26.16
C ILE A 725 17.31 -9.46 25.44
N GLU A 726 17.69 -8.31 26.00
CA GLU A 726 18.71 -7.43 25.41
C GLU A 726 20.06 -8.14 25.24
N LYS A 727 20.45 -9.02 26.16
CA LYS A 727 21.65 -9.85 26.03
C LYS A 727 21.53 -10.83 24.85
N TYR A 728 20.35 -11.42 24.67
CA TYR A 728 20.12 -12.41 23.61
C TYR A 728 20.01 -11.75 22.24
N LEU A 729 19.34 -10.61 22.12
CA LEU A 729 19.30 -9.80 20.90
C LEU A 729 20.73 -9.46 20.43
N LYS A 730 21.58 -8.98 21.33
CA LYS A 730 23.00 -8.72 21.03
C LYS A 730 23.79 -9.97 20.69
N ARG A 731 23.55 -11.08 21.38
CA ARG A 731 24.30 -12.33 21.17
C ARG A 731 23.99 -12.98 19.82
N PHE A 732 22.75 -12.85 19.34
CA PHE A 732 22.30 -13.41 18.08
C PHE A 732 22.31 -12.41 16.91
N ASN A 733 22.81 -11.18 17.11
CA ASN A 733 22.78 -10.10 16.11
C ASN A 733 21.38 -9.82 15.55
N ILE A 734 20.38 -9.86 16.44
CA ILE A 734 19.00 -9.53 16.13
C ILE A 734 18.84 -8.04 16.50
N ASN A 735 18.63 -7.18 15.49
CA ASN A 735 18.56 -5.71 15.58
C ASN A 735 19.87 -5.01 16.03
N GLY A 736 20.90 -5.08 15.18
CA GLY A 736 22.12 -4.25 15.25
C GLY A 736 22.15 -3.14 14.21
#